data_AF-A0A2L0F4P1-F1
#
_entry.id   AF-A0A2L0F4P1-F1
#
_cell.length_a   1.000
_cell.length_b   1.000
_cell.length_c   1.000
_cell.angle_alpha   90.00
_cell.angle_beta   90.00
_cell.angle_gamma   90.00
#
_symmetry.space_group_name_H-M   'P 1'
#
loop_
_entity.id
_entity.type
_entity.pdbx_description
1 polymer ?
#
loop_
_entity_poly.entity_id
_entity_poly.type
_entity_poly.pdbx_seq_one_letter_code
_entity_poly.pdbx_strand_id
1 'polypeptide(L)'
;MAQTAAVTITLQKVLGIDGWLAGAKRPYALGFIAGRRFGRSKPIPAGAKELDLTAEVIPWKLEVAAAGSIPVAVEIWDDQGDAGSKRLGAVTGSLGSPYPTQVHELGGGPLLRCDVFTREVPAAPGAAPVPRVAEGEKARATLRVPNTVLVSITEILGLHAPVSPGAPGVKRAEARPGYTSQDDLGRVYLNSDLAGGWAKDKQVIQLTAKVKVQRGKLPADAKIRWTVVEPDDPTNDDPGFHAAWGQYVDKKDYDAAGNHQGSRAGDNEGKPAKSPPWEAVSGFALASAAAAEAKTTIVGDESKVVFHCPDTAGDNFIVRADIDSATQVEGFGAQTGIMTLWHRIRVESIRMKGAFALPMDEVPVPFEPCCVQLDCEPEREVADQPHMAPKDEDLETECVAYVDKVFTNKAKPGWFCVISAMEPHPLPSKKGDKVFEGDAELKSGGAGANLSEYFEVPGTFPDVNFAELTSGSDTVSFNLFSVQTETTAAGPITRCWIVEHDAQPEFTAGDGSLAHAYKVRFNYSPRHRKKGGAVTPGGYGMAAKVKVKVFNPGAFYTAGISPTATAKGKEYFAGRTIMFTHHRAYRDEITGQPKADYRQRILGTIVHELVHAFGMPHKCGYFDFRAPRDRTCCMNYRPNWMLDDKRNLIPGTSGKTGMDVCGRHLKEVRRVHLEDNKGLAWK
;
A
#
# COMPACT_ATOMS: atom_id res chain seq x y z
N MET A 1 -9.84 33.19 -7.03
CA MET A 1 -10.20 33.81 -8.33
C MET A 1 -11.65 33.45 -8.64
N ALA A 2 -12.45 34.36 -9.18
CA ALA A 2 -13.83 34.03 -9.56
C ALA A 2 -13.79 33.04 -10.73
N GLN A 3 -14.52 31.93 -10.63
CA GLN A 3 -14.69 30.98 -11.73
C GLN A 3 -15.28 31.73 -12.93
N THR A 4 -14.56 31.77 -14.05
CA THR A 4 -15.01 32.41 -15.29
C THR A 4 -15.75 31.43 -16.20
N ALA A 5 -15.41 30.14 -16.13
CA ALA A 5 -16.11 29.07 -16.82
C ALA A 5 -15.97 27.72 -16.08
N ALA A 6 -16.91 26.82 -16.33
CA ALA A 6 -16.73 25.39 -16.13
C ALA A 6 -16.37 24.75 -17.48
N VAL A 7 -15.18 24.16 -17.56
CA VAL A 7 -14.65 23.56 -18.79
C VAL A 7 -14.60 22.06 -18.59
N THR A 8 -15.38 21.33 -19.36
CA THR A 8 -15.32 19.88 -19.46
C THR A 8 -14.40 19.49 -20.60
N ILE A 9 -13.37 18.71 -20.31
CA ILE A 9 -12.43 18.16 -21.29
C ILE A 9 -12.61 16.65 -21.32
N THR A 10 -12.77 16.08 -22.52
CA THR A 10 -12.83 14.63 -22.73
C THR A 10 -11.74 14.23 -23.72
N LEU A 11 -10.84 13.33 -23.34
CA LEU A 11 -9.82 12.79 -24.25
C LEU A 11 -10.49 11.81 -25.21
N GLN A 12 -10.32 12.03 -26.50
CA GLN A 12 -11.02 11.28 -27.54
C GLN A 12 -10.09 10.26 -28.19
N LYS A 13 -8.99 10.71 -28.79
CA LYS A 13 -8.09 9.85 -29.58
C LYS A 13 -6.66 10.36 -29.58
N VAL A 14 -5.71 9.45 -29.81
CA VAL A 14 -4.32 9.80 -30.19
C VAL A 14 -4.04 9.27 -31.60
N LEU A 15 -3.60 10.12 -32.51
CA LEU A 15 -3.38 9.81 -33.93
C LEU A 15 -1.90 9.76 -34.28
N GLY A 16 -1.50 8.84 -35.16
CA GLY A 16 -0.14 8.75 -35.71
C GLY A 16 0.85 8.02 -34.81
N ILE A 17 0.39 7.10 -33.96
CA ILE A 17 1.21 6.44 -32.94
C ILE A 17 1.97 5.20 -33.43
N ASP A 18 1.78 4.81 -34.69
CA ASP A 18 2.34 3.59 -35.28
C ASP A 18 3.86 3.51 -35.18
N GLY A 19 4.55 4.64 -35.35
CA GLY A 19 6.00 4.71 -35.17
C GLY A 19 6.46 4.41 -33.74
N TRP A 20 5.65 4.73 -32.73
CA TRP A 20 5.94 4.42 -31.31
C TRP A 20 5.69 2.96 -30.98
N LEU A 21 4.72 2.32 -31.63
CA LEU A 21 4.34 0.94 -31.36
C LEU A 21 5.26 -0.10 -32.03
N ALA A 22 6.17 0.33 -32.90
CA ALA A 22 7.09 -0.56 -33.60
C ALA A 22 7.96 -1.37 -32.60
N GLY A 23 7.73 -2.69 -32.54
CA GLY A 23 8.43 -3.59 -31.63
C GLY A 23 7.95 -3.59 -30.18
N ALA A 24 6.89 -2.84 -29.86
CA ALA A 24 6.24 -2.89 -28.54
C ALA A 24 5.56 -4.25 -28.34
N LYS A 25 5.63 -4.78 -27.11
CA LYS A 25 5.06 -6.09 -26.77
C LYS A 25 3.63 -5.95 -26.27
N ARG A 26 3.41 -5.05 -25.30
CA ARG A 26 2.13 -4.83 -24.62
C ARG A 26 1.95 -3.34 -24.38
N PRO A 27 1.72 -2.55 -25.46
CA PRO A 27 1.57 -1.12 -25.34
C PRO A 27 0.26 -0.73 -24.65
N TYR A 28 0.28 0.35 -23.89
CA TYR A 28 -0.86 0.96 -23.19
C TYR A 28 -0.66 2.46 -23.04
N ALA A 29 -1.70 3.19 -22.64
CA ALA A 29 -1.65 4.62 -22.41
C ALA A 29 -2.04 5.03 -20.99
N LEU A 30 -1.53 6.20 -20.57
CA LEU A 30 -1.92 6.92 -19.36
C LEU A 30 -2.36 8.34 -19.73
N GLY A 31 -3.54 8.75 -19.27
CA GLY A 31 -4.13 10.06 -19.59
C GLY A 31 -4.04 11.05 -18.44
N PHE A 32 -3.77 12.32 -18.77
CA PHE A 32 -3.65 13.41 -17.81
C PHE A 32 -4.42 14.66 -18.25
N ILE A 33 -5.23 15.25 -17.35
CA ILE A 33 -5.89 16.54 -17.55
C ILE A 33 -5.70 17.38 -16.29
N ALA A 34 -5.14 18.58 -16.43
CA ALA A 34 -4.85 19.47 -15.29
C ALA A 34 -4.00 18.80 -14.18
N GLY A 35 -3.16 17.83 -14.55
CA GLY A 35 -2.36 17.04 -13.62
C GLY A 35 -3.04 15.77 -13.07
N ARG A 36 -4.37 15.66 -13.18
CA ARG A 36 -5.11 14.45 -12.77
C ARG A 36 -4.89 13.30 -13.73
N ARG A 37 -4.59 12.11 -13.20
CA ARG A 37 -4.47 10.84 -13.92
C ARG A 37 -5.83 10.11 -14.00
N PHE A 38 -6.14 9.48 -15.14
CA PHE A 38 -7.42 8.78 -15.39
C PHE A 38 -7.33 7.25 -15.41
N GLY A 39 -6.14 6.72 -15.13
CA GLY A 39 -5.84 5.29 -15.10
C GLY A 39 -5.26 4.74 -16.40
N ARG A 40 -5.09 3.43 -16.49
CA ARG A 40 -4.51 2.71 -17.63
C ARG A 40 -5.54 2.35 -18.69
N SER A 41 -5.22 2.64 -19.95
CA SER A 41 -6.07 2.26 -21.09
C SER A 41 -6.15 0.74 -21.26
N LYS A 42 -7.07 0.29 -22.11
CA LYS A 42 -6.98 -1.05 -22.71
C LYS A 42 -5.63 -1.24 -23.42
N PRO A 43 -5.13 -2.50 -23.53
CA PRO A 43 -3.97 -2.79 -24.35
C PRO A 43 -4.17 -2.27 -25.78
N ILE A 44 -3.18 -1.54 -26.28
CA ILE A 44 -3.21 -0.98 -27.63
C ILE A 44 -2.90 -2.12 -28.62
N PRO A 45 -3.77 -2.37 -29.62
CA PRO A 45 -3.51 -3.43 -30.59
C PRO A 45 -2.21 -3.23 -31.36
N ALA A 46 -1.50 -4.33 -31.66
CA ALA A 46 -0.31 -4.28 -32.49
C ALA A 46 -0.63 -3.68 -33.88
N GLY A 47 0.21 -2.75 -34.34
CA GLY A 47 0.04 -2.08 -35.63
C GLY A 47 -1.05 -0.99 -35.65
N ALA A 48 -1.62 -0.63 -34.49
CA ALA A 48 -2.56 0.48 -34.41
C ALA A 48 -1.91 1.80 -34.86
N LYS A 49 -2.62 2.56 -35.70
CA LYS A 49 -2.22 3.92 -36.13
C LYS A 49 -2.83 5.00 -35.25
N GLU A 50 -3.93 4.66 -34.57
CA GLU A 50 -4.61 5.52 -33.62
C GLU A 50 -4.99 4.74 -32.37
N LEU A 51 -5.09 5.45 -31.25
CA LEU A 51 -5.67 4.98 -30.01
C LEU A 51 -7.02 5.66 -29.81
N ASP A 52 -8.08 4.88 -29.65
CA ASP A 52 -9.43 5.38 -29.35
C ASP A 52 -9.68 5.32 -27.83
N LEU A 53 -9.70 6.49 -27.18
CA LEU A 53 -9.93 6.62 -25.74
C LEU A 53 -11.42 6.71 -25.41
N THR A 54 -12.30 6.90 -26.39
CA THR A 54 -13.75 6.88 -26.18
C THR A 54 -14.30 5.48 -25.92
N ALA A 55 -13.50 4.45 -26.23
CA ALA A 55 -13.80 3.05 -25.99
C ALA A 55 -13.45 2.57 -24.56
N GLU A 56 -12.86 3.42 -23.73
CA GLU A 56 -12.55 3.10 -22.34
C GLU A 56 -13.82 3.01 -21.49
N VAL A 57 -13.81 2.12 -20.49
CA VAL A 57 -14.98 1.90 -19.62
C VAL A 57 -15.27 3.14 -18.78
N ILE A 58 -14.21 3.75 -18.25
CA ILE A 58 -14.27 5.05 -17.58
C ILE A 58 -13.89 6.11 -18.61
N PRO A 59 -14.78 7.07 -18.93
CA PRO A 59 -14.42 8.19 -19.78
C PRO A 59 -13.27 9.00 -19.18
N TRP A 60 -12.22 9.24 -19.96
CA TRP A 60 -11.11 10.12 -19.58
C TRP A 60 -11.56 11.58 -19.69
N LYS A 61 -12.32 12.00 -18.68
CA LYS A 61 -13.08 13.24 -18.67
C LYS A 61 -12.91 13.99 -17.35
N LEU A 62 -12.61 15.28 -17.44
CA LEU A 62 -12.54 16.17 -16.29
C LEU A 62 -13.35 17.43 -16.52
N GLU A 63 -14.16 17.82 -15.55
CA GLU A 63 -14.65 19.19 -15.45
C GLU A 63 -13.70 19.98 -14.53
N VAL A 64 -13.19 21.11 -15.03
CA VAL A 64 -12.32 22.01 -14.28
C VAL A 64 -12.95 23.39 -14.18
N ALA A 65 -12.84 24.00 -13.00
CA ALA A 65 -13.07 25.43 -12.83
C ALA A 65 -11.85 26.17 -13.40
N ALA A 66 -11.96 26.67 -14.63
CA ALA A 66 -10.80 27.10 -15.39
C ALA A 66 -10.48 28.59 -15.19
N ALA A 67 -9.22 28.88 -14.87
CA ALA A 67 -8.61 30.20 -14.95
C ALA A 67 -7.18 30.06 -15.49
N GLY A 68 -6.97 30.25 -16.81
CA GLY A 68 -5.65 30.20 -17.43
C GLY A 68 -5.44 29.01 -18.39
N SER A 69 -4.23 28.45 -18.44
CA SER A 69 -3.94 27.33 -19.34
C SER A 69 -4.22 25.99 -18.65
N ILE A 70 -4.92 25.07 -19.31
CA ILE A 70 -5.21 23.73 -18.81
C ILE A 70 -4.27 22.73 -19.51
N PRO A 71 -3.28 22.15 -18.83
CA PRO A 71 -2.39 21.17 -19.43
C PRO A 71 -3.11 19.84 -19.67
N VAL A 72 -2.80 19.20 -20.79
CA VAL A 72 -3.34 17.90 -21.19
C VAL A 72 -2.21 17.04 -21.72
N ALA A 73 -2.17 15.75 -21.35
CA ALA A 73 -1.19 14.82 -21.88
C ALA A 73 -1.75 13.40 -22.01
N VAL A 74 -1.20 12.64 -22.96
CA VAL A 74 -1.33 11.18 -23.04
C VAL A 74 0.06 10.59 -23.24
N GLU A 75 0.44 9.68 -22.36
CA GLU A 75 1.70 8.95 -22.45
C GLU A 75 1.45 7.54 -22.96
N ILE A 76 2.35 7.02 -23.80
CA ILE A 76 2.30 5.65 -24.29
C ILE A 76 3.50 4.88 -23.73
N TRP A 77 3.22 3.72 -23.18
CA TRP A 77 4.16 2.84 -22.47
C TRP A 77 4.07 1.43 -23.04
N ASP A 78 5.16 0.66 -22.91
CA ASP A 78 5.24 -0.77 -23.24
C ASP A 78 5.56 -1.56 -21.98
N ASP A 79 4.64 -2.45 -21.57
CA ASP A 79 4.86 -3.34 -20.43
C ASP A 79 5.72 -4.52 -20.85
N GLN A 80 6.99 -4.51 -20.44
CA GLN A 80 7.98 -5.55 -20.77
C GLN A 80 8.11 -6.64 -19.68
N GLY A 81 7.20 -6.64 -18.70
CA GLY A 81 7.11 -7.67 -17.67
C GLY A 81 8.25 -7.55 -16.69
N ASP A 82 9.02 -8.62 -16.50
CA ASP A 82 10.14 -8.64 -15.56
C ASP A 82 11.24 -7.63 -15.93
N ALA A 83 11.28 -7.13 -17.18
CA ALA A 83 12.20 -6.07 -17.60
C ALA A 83 11.74 -4.64 -17.24
N GLY A 84 10.52 -4.49 -16.71
CA GLY A 84 9.93 -3.18 -16.39
C GLY A 84 9.20 -2.54 -17.56
N SER A 85 8.43 -1.49 -17.28
CA SER A 85 7.73 -0.73 -18.32
C SER A 85 8.68 0.26 -19.00
N LYS A 86 8.54 0.43 -20.32
CA LYS A 86 9.31 1.40 -21.10
C LYS A 86 8.38 2.46 -21.68
N ARG A 87 8.66 3.74 -21.43
CA ARG A 87 7.93 4.83 -22.11
C ARG A 87 8.30 4.86 -23.59
N LEU A 88 7.31 4.79 -24.46
CA LEU A 88 7.45 4.83 -25.91
C LEU A 88 7.36 6.27 -26.44
N GLY A 89 6.50 7.09 -25.84
CA GLY A 89 6.31 8.48 -26.23
C GLY A 89 5.26 9.18 -25.37
N ALA A 90 5.04 10.47 -25.64
CA ALA A 90 3.95 11.23 -25.05
C ALA A 90 3.51 12.36 -25.98
N VAL A 91 2.20 12.61 -26.01
CA VAL A 91 1.61 13.80 -26.62
C VAL A 91 1.21 14.73 -25.49
N THR A 92 1.70 15.96 -25.54
CA THR A 92 1.39 17.00 -24.56
C THR A 92 0.85 18.24 -25.26
N GLY A 93 0.00 18.98 -24.56
CA GLY A 93 -0.55 20.24 -25.04
C GLY A 93 -1.23 21.01 -23.91
N SER A 94 -1.79 22.16 -24.26
CA SER A 94 -2.53 22.97 -23.29
C SER A 94 -3.67 23.74 -23.94
N LEU A 95 -4.79 23.83 -23.25
CA LEU A 95 -5.96 24.58 -23.67
C LEU A 95 -5.96 25.95 -22.99
N GLY A 96 -5.90 27.03 -23.78
CA GLY A 96 -5.93 28.40 -23.28
C GLY A 96 -7.32 29.03 -23.33
N SER A 97 -7.52 30.12 -22.58
CA SER A 97 -8.71 30.97 -22.68
C SER A 97 -8.65 31.87 -23.94
N PRO A 98 -9.77 32.12 -24.65
CA PRO A 98 -11.10 31.54 -24.42
C PRO A 98 -11.11 30.04 -24.77
N TYR A 99 -11.90 29.24 -24.05
CA TYR A 99 -12.00 27.79 -24.27
C TYR A 99 -13.21 27.49 -25.19
N PRO A 100 -13.08 27.54 -26.53
CA PRO A 100 -14.23 27.33 -27.40
C PRO A 100 -14.74 25.90 -27.27
N THR A 101 -16.06 25.76 -27.25
CA THR A 101 -16.75 24.45 -27.28
C THR A 101 -16.59 23.83 -28.66
N GLN A 102 -15.61 22.95 -28.82
CA GLN A 102 -15.28 22.25 -30.06
C GLN A 102 -14.26 21.13 -29.78
N VAL A 103 -13.95 20.35 -30.80
CA VAL A 103 -12.81 19.43 -30.79
C VAL A 103 -11.52 20.22 -31.02
N HIS A 104 -10.50 19.93 -30.22
CA HIS A 104 -9.16 20.48 -30.34
C HIS A 104 -8.16 19.37 -30.71
N GLU A 105 -7.17 19.72 -31.53
CA GLU A 105 -6.02 18.86 -31.83
C GLU A 105 -4.76 19.48 -31.19
N LEU A 106 -4.09 18.70 -30.35
CA LEU A 106 -2.92 19.13 -29.59
C LEU A 106 -1.69 18.30 -29.99
N GLY A 107 -0.52 18.93 -30.01
CA GLY A 107 0.77 18.28 -30.31
C GLY A 107 1.38 18.67 -31.66
N GLY A 108 2.67 18.38 -31.84
CA GLY A 108 3.42 18.61 -33.08
C GLY A 108 3.58 17.36 -33.97
N GLY A 109 2.80 16.31 -33.68
CA GLY A 109 2.89 14.96 -34.26
C GLY A 109 3.46 13.95 -33.25
N PRO A 110 2.89 12.73 -33.10
CA PRO A 110 1.46 12.36 -33.01
C PRO A 110 0.51 13.46 -32.48
N LEU A 111 -0.81 13.32 -32.71
CA LEU A 111 -1.82 14.33 -32.33
C LEU A 111 -2.82 13.79 -31.31
N LEU A 112 -3.11 14.56 -30.27
CA LEU A 112 -4.16 14.28 -29.28
C LEU A 112 -5.42 15.06 -29.66
N ARG A 113 -6.51 14.33 -29.90
CA ARG A 113 -7.86 14.91 -30.02
C ARG A 113 -8.54 14.94 -28.67
N CYS A 114 -9.02 16.10 -28.26
CA CYS A 114 -9.88 16.25 -27.09
C CYS A 114 -11.12 17.08 -27.43
N ASP A 115 -12.25 16.68 -26.86
CA ASP A 115 -13.49 17.44 -26.92
C ASP A 115 -13.55 18.39 -25.73
N VAL A 116 -13.85 19.66 -26.00
CA VAL A 116 -13.95 20.72 -24.99
C VAL A 116 -15.36 21.24 -25.00
N PHE A 117 -16.01 21.23 -23.83
CA PHE A 117 -17.32 21.82 -23.62
C PHE A 117 -17.24 22.86 -22.50
N THR A 118 -17.56 24.10 -22.85
CA THR A 118 -17.43 25.24 -21.95
C THR A 118 -18.79 25.82 -21.60
N ARG A 119 -19.04 25.95 -20.31
CA ARG A 119 -20.15 26.73 -19.75
C ARG A 119 -19.58 27.97 -19.11
N GLU A 120 -19.82 29.13 -19.72
CA GLU A 120 -19.43 30.40 -19.14
C GLU A 120 -20.25 30.67 -17.89
N VAL A 121 -19.57 31.08 -16.81
CA VAL A 121 -20.26 31.54 -15.61
C VAL A 121 -20.72 32.97 -15.90
N PRO A 122 -22.04 33.24 -15.94
CA PRO A 122 -22.51 34.58 -16.24
C PRO A 122 -22.01 35.56 -15.18
N ALA A 123 -21.49 36.71 -15.62
CA ALA A 123 -21.13 37.78 -14.70
C ALA A 123 -22.34 38.16 -13.82
N ALA A 124 -22.05 38.50 -12.56
CA ALA A 124 -23.03 39.11 -11.67
C ALA A 124 -23.70 40.30 -12.39
N PRO A 125 -25.00 40.53 -12.21
CA PRO A 125 -25.75 41.46 -13.04
C PRO A 125 -25.15 42.87 -12.99
N GLY A 126 -24.60 43.31 -14.11
CA GLY A 126 -24.70 44.71 -14.53
C GLY A 126 -26.11 44.96 -15.12
N ALA A 127 -26.51 46.23 -15.26
CA ALA A 127 -27.82 46.58 -15.83
C ALA A 127 -28.08 45.81 -17.14
N ALA A 128 -29.10 44.94 -17.15
CA ALA A 128 -29.44 44.16 -18.34
C ALA A 128 -30.00 45.11 -19.41
N PRO A 129 -29.46 45.13 -20.64
CA PRO A 129 -30.07 45.88 -21.73
C PRO A 129 -31.41 45.23 -22.07
N VAL A 130 -32.50 45.97 -21.83
CA VAL A 130 -33.84 45.55 -22.24
C VAL A 130 -34.06 46.04 -23.67
N PRO A 131 -34.52 45.20 -24.61
CA PRO A 131 -34.91 45.68 -25.93
C PRO A 131 -35.97 46.78 -25.79
N ARG A 132 -35.80 47.92 -26.50
CA ARG A 132 -36.89 48.90 -26.63
C ARG A 132 -38.03 48.22 -27.38
N VAL A 133 -39.17 48.10 -26.71
CA VAL A 133 -40.43 47.73 -27.36
C VAL A 133 -40.82 48.92 -28.26
N ALA A 134 -41.23 48.64 -29.50
CA ALA A 134 -41.63 49.69 -30.44
C ALA A 134 -42.83 50.48 -29.90
N GLU A 135 -42.86 51.79 -30.15
CA GLU A 135 -43.94 52.66 -29.69
C GLU A 135 -45.29 52.18 -30.26
N GLY A 136 -46.22 51.81 -29.38
CA GLY A 136 -47.54 51.28 -29.73
C GLY A 136 -47.76 49.78 -29.51
N GLU A 137 -46.72 48.99 -29.25
CA GLU A 137 -46.87 47.57 -28.89
C GLU A 137 -47.31 47.40 -27.42
N LYS A 138 -48.46 46.75 -27.21
CA LYS A 138 -49.00 46.43 -25.86
C LYS A 138 -48.49 45.10 -25.30
N ALA A 139 -47.69 44.35 -26.06
CA ALA A 139 -47.15 43.06 -25.64
C ALA A 139 -45.98 43.26 -24.66
N ARG A 140 -46.18 42.89 -23.40
CA ARG A 140 -45.12 42.88 -22.40
C ARG A 140 -44.26 41.63 -22.57
N ALA A 141 -43.07 41.76 -23.14
CA ALA A 141 -42.06 40.71 -23.06
C ALA A 141 -41.57 40.61 -21.60
N THR A 142 -41.95 39.55 -20.89
CA THR A 142 -41.38 39.27 -19.56
C THR A 142 -40.09 38.48 -19.76
N LEU A 143 -38.95 39.15 -19.62
CA LEU A 143 -37.65 38.51 -19.60
C LEU A 143 -37.51 37.72 -18.29
N ARG A 144 -37.66 36.40 -18.34
CA ARG A 144 -37.28 35.53 -17.22
C ARG A 144 -35.78 35.30 -17.28
N VAL A 145 -35.03 36.05 -16.47
CA VAL A 145 -33.61 35.75 -16.27
C VAL A 145 -33.52 34.44 -15.48
N PRO A 146 -32.87 33.39 -16.02
CA PRO A 146 -32.72 32.14 -15.29
C PRO A 146 -31.97 32.38 -13.98
N ASN A 147 -32.37 31.67 -12.92
CA ASN A 147 -31.63 31.67 -11.68
C ASN A 147 -30.31 30.94 -11.92
N THR A 148 -29.18 31.58 -11.65
CA THR A 148 -27.86 30.98 -11.80
C THR A 148 -27.19 30.87 -10.43
N VAL A 149 -26.77 29.66 -10.07
CA VAL A 149 -26.22 29.34 -8.75
C VAL A 149 -24.87 28.64 -8.91
N LEU A 150 -23.86 29.12 -8.19
CA LEU A 150 -22.60 28.39 -7.99
C LEU A 150 -22.62 27.69 -6.65
N VAL A 151 -22.16 26.45 -6.65
CA VAL A 151 -21.85 25.67 -5.47
C VAL A 151 -20.33 25.56 -5.38
N SER A 152 -19.75 25.76 -4.20
CA SER A 152 -18.35 25.48 -3.95
C SER A 152 -18.19 24.67 -2.67
N ILE A 153 -17.40 23.60 -2.70
CA ILE A 153 -16.97 22.91 -1.48
C ILE A 153 -15.86 23.76 -0.83
N THR A 154 -16.10 24.21 0.39
CA THR A 154 -15.24 25.20 1.07
C THR A 154 -14.47 24.62 2.24
N GLU A 155 -14.92 23.48 2.78
CA GLU A 155 -14.29 22.80 3.89
C GLU A 155 -14.65 21.32 3.87
N ILE A 156 -13.68 20.49 4.23
CA ILE A 156 -13.85 19.05 4.44
C ILE A 156 -13.16 18.68 5.76
N LEU A 157 -13.93 18.56 6.85
CA LEU A 157 -13.38 18.08 8.12
C LEU A 157 -13.07 16.58 8.02
N GLY A 158 -12.02 16.13 8.69
CA GLY A 158 -11.51 14.76 8.59
C GLY A 158 -10.56 14.51 7.40
N LEU A 159 -10.47 15.44 6.43
CA LEU A 159 -9.55 15.35 5.30
C LEU A 159 -8.17 15.94 5.63
N HIS A 160 -7.12 15.22 5.25
CA HIS A 160 -5.74 15.61 5.48
C HIS A 160 -4.98 15.80 4.16
N ALA A 161 -4.33 16.94 4.01
CA ALA A 161 -3.44 17.22 2.88
C ALA A 161 -2.09 16.55 3.12
N PRO A 162 -1.56 15.78 2.16
CA PRO A 162 -0.17 15.35 2.23
C PRO A 162 0.76 16.56 2.34
N VAL A 163 1.81 16.40 3.12
CA VAL A 163 2.93 17.33 3.18
C VAL A 163 4.19 16.59 2.77
N SER A 164 5.25 17.33 2.43
CA SER A 164 6.50 16.72 2.00
C SER A 164 7.00 15.68 3.02
N PRO A 165 7.52 14.52 2.57
CA PRO A 165 8.18 13.56 3.45
C PRO A 165 9.23 14.26 4.32
N GLY A 166 9.25 13.98 5.62
CA GLY A 166 10.11 14.67 6.58
C GLY A 166 10.80 13.73 7.56
N ALA A 167 11.76 14.31 8.29
CA ALA A 167 12.47 13.67 9.41
C ALA A 167 11.49 13.23 10.53
N PRO A 168 11.91 12.37 11.48
CA PRO A 168 11.08 11.99 12.62
C PRO A 168 10.52 13.21 13.38
N GLY A 169 9.26 13.15 13.79
CA GLY A 169 8.51 14.25 14.39
C GLY A 169 7.82 15.18 13.38
N VAL A 170 8.09 15.03 12.07
CA VAL A 170 7.39 15.77 11.01
C VAL A 170 6.17 14.95 10.55
N LYS A 171 4.99 15.57 10.59
CA LYS A 171 3.77 14.96 10.05
C LYS A 171 3.91 14.74 8.55
N ARG A 172 3.33 13.67 8.02
CA ARG A 172 3.28 13.39 6.56
C ARG A 172 1.99 13.83 5.89
N ALA A 173 0.96 14.10 6.67
CA ALA A 173 -0.23 14.80 6.23
C ALA A 173 -0.90 15.50 7.42
N GLU A 174 -1.62 16.58 7.14
CA GLU A 174 -2.27 17.40 8.17
C GLU A 174 -3.60 17.96 7.69
N ALA A 175 -4.50 18.19 8.66
CA ALA A 175 -5.75 18.89 8.39
C ALA A 175 -5.45 20.34 8.01
N ARG A 176 -5.89 20.76 6.83
CA ARG A 176 -5.67 22.11 6.29
C ARG A 176 -7.02 22.76 5.95
N PRO A 177 -7.37 23.89 6.59
CA PRO A 177 -8.59 24.62 6.24
C PRO A 177 -8.66 24.93 4.74
N GLY A 178 -9.82 24.69 4.13
CA GLY A 178 -10.05 24.93 2.69
C GLY A 178 -9.47 23.89 1.73
N TYR A 179 -8.79 22.84 2.22
CA TYR A 179 -8.32 21.76 1.36
C TYR A 179 -9.48 20.85 0.92
N THR A 180 -9.53 20.52 -0.38
CA THR A 180 -10.60 19.72 -1.00
C THR A 180 -10.08 18.59 -1.89
N SER A 181 -8.80 18.23 -1.74
CA SER A 181 -8.13 17.19 -2.52
C SER A 181 -8.07 17.43 -4.03
N GLN A 182 -8.03 18.67 -4.51
CA GLN A 182 -7.93 18.93 -5.97
C GLN A 182 -6.63 18.41 -6.62
N ASP A 183 -5.65 18.03 -5.80
CA ASP A 183 -4.42 17.35 -6.20
C ASP A 183 -4.57 15.83 -6.28
N ASP A 184 -5.74 15.28 -5.92
CA ASP A 184 -6.07 13.85 -5.89
C ASP A 184 -5.25 13.03 -4.89
N LEU A 185 -4.68 13.67 -3.85
CA LEU A 185 -3.81 13.01 -2.87
C LEU A 185 -4.35 13.02 -1.42
N GLY A 186 -5.56 13.50 -1.23
CA GLY A 186 -6.17 13.70 0.08
C GLY A 186 -6.34 12.40 0.86
N ARG A 187 -6.01 12.43 2.15
CA ARG A 187 -6.03 11.27 3.03
C ARG A 187 -7.18 11.37 4.03
N VAL A 188 -7.96 10.30 4.14
CA VAL A 188 -8.93 10.08 5.21
C VAL A 188 -8.46 8.86 6.00
N TYR A 189 -8.46 8.94 7.33
CA TYR A 189 -7.91 7.87 8.15
C TYR A 189 -8.98 6.93 8.66
N LEU A 190 -8.66 5.64 8.62
CA LEU A 190 -9.45 4.58 9.25
C LEU A 190 -9.46 4.77 10.77
N ASN A 191 -10.59 4.47 11.40
CA ASN A 191 -10.79 4.63 12.83
C ASN A 191 -10.41 6.04 13.35
N SER A 192 -10.69 7.09 12.57
CA SER A 192 -10.51 8.48 12.95
C SER A 192 -11.83 9.27 12.90
N ASP A 193 -12.12 10.01 13.97
CA ASP A 193 -13.21 10.98 13.97
C ASP A 193 -12.84 12.27 13.21
N LEU A 194 -13.80 13.21 13.12
CA LEU A 194 -13.64 14.50 12.43
C LEU A 194 -12.53 15.38 13.04
N ALA A 195 -12.16 15.16 14.30
CA ALA A 195 -11.08 15.89 14.96
C ALA A 195 -9.71 15.22 14.75
N GLY A 196 -9.66 14.07 14.08
CA GLY A 196 -8.43 13.29 13.89
C GLY A 196 -8.12 12.36 15.07
N GLY A 197 -9.03 12.24 16.05
CA GLY A 197 -8.89 11.36 17.19
C GLY A 197 -9.26 9.92 16.83
N TRP A 198 -8.54 8.95 17.39
CA TRP A 198 -8.87 7.56 17.13
C TRP A 198 -10.23 7.20 17.72
N ALA A 199 -11.05 6.51 16.95
CA ALA A 199 -12.31 5.94 17.37
C ALA A 199 -12.62 4.72 16.52
N LYS A 200 -12.84 3.57 17.17
CA LYS A 200 -13.18 2.32 16.49
C LYS A 200 -14.37 2.50 15.53
N ASP A 201 -14.24 1.94 14.34
CA ASP A 201 -15.26 1.90 13.27
C ASP A 201 -15.81 3.28 12.91
N LYS A 202 -15.02 4.33 13.13
CA LYS A 202 -15.38 5.71 12.84
C LYS A 202 -14.39 6.25 11.83
N GLN A 203 -14.80 6.34 10.57
CA GLN A 203 -14.04 7.00 9.50
C GLN A 203 -15.03 7.87 8.73
N VAL A 204 -14.99 9.16 9.01
CA VAL A 204 -16.00 10.11 8.55
C VAL A 204 -15.36 11.38 8.04
N ILE A 205 -16.01 12.00 7.07
CA ILE A 205 -15.74 13.38 6.67
C ILE A 205 -17.00 14.22 6.82
N GLN A 206 -16.84 15.51 7.11
CA GLN A 206 -17.93 16.48 7.04
C GLN A 206 -17.66 17.44 5.90
N LEU A 207 -18.59 17.52 4.95
CA LEU A 207 -18.49 18.38 3.79
C LEU A 207 -19.30 19.65 4.02
N THR A 208 -18.72 20.80 3.71
CA THR A 208 -19.41 22.10 3.70
C THR A 208 -19.43 22.67 2.29
N ALA A 209 -20.64 22.79 1.73
CA ALA A 209 -20.90 23.48 0.47
C ALA A 209 -21.42 24.90 0.74
N LYS A 210 -20.89 25.86 -0.02
CA LYS A 210 -21.36 27.24 -0.07
C LYS A 210 -22.12 27.48 -1.36
N VAL A 211 -23.25 28.18 -1.27
CA VAL A 211 -24.19 28.44 -2.35
C VAL A 211 -24.21 29.93 -2.64
N LYS A 212 -23.75 30.31 -3.83
CA LYS A 212 -23.75 31.71 -4.28
C LYS A 212 -24.71 31.89 -5.44
N VAL A 213 -25.74 32.70 -5.23
CA VAL A 213 -26.61 33.16 -6.31
C VAL A 213 -25.87 34.22 -7.14
N GLN A 214 -25.61 33.94 -8.42
CA GLN A 214 -25.05 34.94 -9.34
C GLN A 214 -26.12 35.78 -9.99
N ARG A 215 -27.26 35.17 -10.33
CA ARG A 215 -28.40 35.82 -10.99
C ARG A 215 -29.70 35.28 -10.43
N GLY A 216 -30.70 36.15 -10.31
CA GLY A 216 -32.03 35.78 -9.83
C GLY A 216 -32.07 35.54 -8.32
N LYS A 217 -32.78 34.49 -7.90
CA LYS A 217 -32.95 34.09 -6.49
C LYS A 217 -32.80 32.59 -6.35
N LEU A 218 -32.34 32.14 -5.18
CA LEU A 218 -32.37 30.73 -4.83
C LEU A 218 -33.83 30.28 -4.63
N PRO A 219 -34.32 29.24 -5.32
CA PRO A 219 -35.66 28.71 -5.08
C PRO A 219 -35.83 28.20 -3.64
N ALA A 220 -37.03 28.33 -3.08
CA ALA A 220 -37.32 27.93 -1.70
C ALA A 220 -37.21 26.40 -1.49
N ASP A 221 -37.44 25.63 -2.55
CA ASP A 221 -37.33 24.18 -2.57
C ASP A 221 -35.88 23.69 -2.80
N ALA A 222 -34.94 24.57 -3.11
CA ALA A 222 -33.58 24.19 -3.45
C ALA A 222 -32.85 23.47 -2.31
N LYS A 223 -32.09 22.43 -2.69
CA LYS A 223 -31.25 21.58 -1.83
C LYS A 223 -29.88 21.41 -2.46
N ILE A 224 -28.90 20.99 -1.65
CA ILE A 224 -27.67 20.42 -2.22
C ILE A 224 -27.86 18.92 -2.34
N ARG A 225 -27.64 18.40 -3.56
CA ARG A 225 -27.49 16.97 -3.83
C ARG A 225 -26.00 16.64 -3.73
N TRP A 226 -25.70 15.75 -2.80
CA TRP A 226 -24.39 15.14 -2.64
C TRP A 226 -24.39 13.80 -3.36
N THR A 227 -23.36 13.54 -4.14
CA THR A 227 -23.20 12.26 -4.84
C THR A 227 -21.78 11.77 -4.62
N VAL A 228 -21.63 10.50 -4.24
CA VAL A 228 -20.32 9.86 -4.17
C VAL A 228 -20.06 9.09 -5.47
N VAL A 229 -18.85 9.21 -5.99
CA VAL A 229 -18.33 8.47 -7.12
C VAL A 229 -17.13 7.68 -6.62
N GLU A 230 -17.09 6.39 -6.94
CA GLU A 230 -15.94 5.52 -6.72
C GLU A 230 -15.11 5.55 -8.01
N PRO A 231 -13.95 6.24 -8.05
CA PRO A 231 -13.06 6.18 -9.19
C PRO A 231 -12.37 4.81 -9.26
N ASP A 232 -11.29 4.75 -10.03
CA ASP A 232 -10.41 3.59 -10.17
C ASP A 232 -9.27 3.67 -9.15
N ASP A 233 -8.74 2.53 -8.67
CA ASP A 233 -7.54 2.49 -7.82
C ASP A 233 -6.32 2.56 -8.73
N PRO A 234 -5.60 3.68 -8.79
CA PRO A 234 -4.58 3.83 -9.80
C PRO A 234 -3.25 3.19 -9.36
N THR A 235 -3.26 2.31 -8.35
CA THR A 235 -2.06 1.66 -7.78
C THR A 235 -1.36 0.77 -8.80
N ASN A 236 -2.09 -0.08 -9.52
CA ASN A 236 -1.53 -0.99 -10.55
C ASN A 236 -1.24 -0.30 -11.89
N ASP A 237 -1.62 0.96 -12.02
CA ASP A 237 -1.39 1.76 -13.24
C ASP A 237 -0.02 2.46 -13.26
N ASP A 238 0.70 2.48 -12.14
CA ASP A 238 2.06 2.99 -12.10
C ASP A 238 2.97 2.12 -13.00
N PRO A 239 3.76 2.73 -13.92
CA PRO A 239 4.68 1.97 -14.78
C PRO A 239 5.71 1.13 -14.03
N GLY A 240 6.04 1.49 -12.79
CA GLY A 240 6.90 0.75 -11.87
C GLY A 240 6.17 -0.33 -11.07
N PHE A 241 4.87 -0.54 -11.27
CA PHE A 241 4.10 -1.63 -10.69
C PHE A 241 4.09 -2.84 -11.64
N HIS A 242 4.44 -4.02 -11.13
CA HIS A 242 4.56 -5.19 -11.99
C HIS A 242 3.19 -5.82 -12.29
N ALA A 243 2.85 -5.98 -13.58
CA ALA A 243 1.54 -6.42 -14.03
C ALA A 243 1.05 -7.77 -13.48
N ALA A 244 1.95 -8.70 -13.16
CA ALA A 244 1.56 -9.97 -12.53
C ALA A 244 1.04 -9.83 -11.09
N TRP A 245 1.10 -8.64 -10.49
CA TRP A 245 0.41 -8.30 -9.24
C TRP A 245 -0.91 -7.55 -9.45
N GLY A 246 -1.14 -6.99 -10.64
CA GLY A 246 -2.26 -6.07 -10.85
C GLY A 246 -3.60 -6.74 -10.57
N GLN A 247 -3.86 -7.91 -11.15
CA GLN A 247 -5.09 -8.67 -10.89
C GLN A 247 -5.32 -8.99 -9.40
N TYR A 248 -4.25 -9.12 -8.62
CA TYR A 248 -4.39 -9.33 -7.19
C TYR A 248 -4.84 -8.05 -6.50
N VAL A 249 -4.18 -6.92 -6.77
CA VAL A 249 -4.47 -5.62 -6.13
C VAL A 249 -5.79 -5.06 -6.63
N ASP A 250 -5.92 -4.85 -7.93
CA ASP A 250 -7.16 -4.47 -8.60
C ASP A 250 -7.62 -5.58 -9.53
N LYS A 251 -8.65 -6.31 -9.10
CA LYS A 251 -9.20 -7.41 -9.90
C LYS A 251 -10.12 -6.90 -11.01
N LYS A 252 -10.73 -5.72 -10.86
CA LYS A 252 -11.76 -5.24 -11.80
C LYS A 252 -11.18 -4.87 -13.15
N ASP A 253 -9.91 -4.47 -13.17
CA ASP A 253 -9.16 -4.20 -14.39
C ASP A 253 -8.86 -5.42 -15.24
N TYR A 254 -9.13 -6.63 -14.75
CA TYR A 254 -8.71 -7.87 -15.40
C TYR A 254 -9.90 -8.77 -15.71
N ASP A 255 -9.81 -9.50 -16.83
CA ASP A 255 -10.75 -10.56 -17.14
C ASP A 255 -10.46 -11.86 -16.36
N ALA A 256 -11.30 -12.88 -16.58
CA ALA A 256 -11.13 -14.19 -15.94
C ALA A 256 -9.85 -14.93 -16.38
N ALA A 257 -9.28 -14.58 -17.53
CA ALA A 257 -8.02 -15.13 -18.03
C ALA A 257 -6.79 -14.34 -17.53
N GLY A 258 -6.99 -13.24 -16.78
CA GLY A 258 -5.92 -12.40 -16.26
C GLY A 258 -5.38 -11.38 -17.26
N ASN A 259 -6.09 -11.09 -18.35
CA ASN A 259 -5.71 -10.01 -19.25
C ASN A 259 -6.26 -8.66 -18.77
N HIS A 260 -5.46 -7.62 -18.87
CA HIS A 260 -5.87 -6.24 -18.55
C HIS A 260 -6.92 -5.74 -19.55
N GLN A 261 -7.99 -5.11 -19.05
CA GLN A 261 -9.18 -4.66 -19.78
C GLN A 261 -9.39 -3.13 -19.69
N GLY A 262 -8.38 -2.42 -19.17
CA GLY A 262 -8.45 -0.98 -18.86
C GLY A 262 -9.05 -0.73 -17.47
N SER A 263 -8.73 0.43 -16.90
CA SER A 263 -9.21 0.90 -15.59
C SER A 263 -10.73 0.82 -15.43
N ARG A 264 -11.19 0.45 -14.24
CA ARG A 264 -12.62 0.27 -13.91
C ARG A 264 -13.00 0.81 -12.53
N ALA A 265 -14.12 1.54 -12.51
CA ALA A 265 -14.68 2.10 -11.30
C ALA A 265 -15.22 1.06 -10.31
N GLY A 266 -15.29 1.47 -9.04
CA GLY A 266 -15.88 0.71 -7.93
C GLY A 266 -15.02 -0.45 -7.44
N ASP A 267 -13.72 -0.33 -7.64
CA ASP A 267 -12.63 -1.06 -7.00
C ASP A 267 -12.77 -1.23 -5.47
N ASN A 268 -13.43 -0.28 -4.78
CA ASN A 268 -13.58 -0.28 -3.32
C ASN A 268 -14.06 -1.62 -2.77
N GLU A 269 -13.33 -2.13 -1.78
CA GLU A 269 -13.60 -3.42 -1.16
C GLU A 269 -14.26 -3.28 0.22
N GLY A 270 -14.02 -2.15 0.88
CA GLY A 270 -14.54 -1.82 2.20
C GLY A 270 -16.00 -1.40 2.18
N LYS A 271 -16.56 -1.24 3.38
CA LYS A 271 -17.95 -0.82 3.59
C LYS A 271 -18.01 0.36 4.54
N PRO A 272 -18.95 1.28 4.31
CA PRO A 272 -19.19 2.35 5.27
C PRO A 272 -19.78 1.78 6.56
N ALA A 273 -19.44 2.40 7.69
CA ALA A 273 -19.98 2.01 9.01
C ALA A 273 -21.51 2.20 9.13
N LYS A 274 -22.13 2.94 8.20
CA LYS A 274 -23.57 3.18 8.12
C LYS A 274 -24.12 2.92 6.71
N SER A 275 -25.38 2.50 6.64
CA SER A 275 -26.13 2.34 5.39
C SER A 275 -27.54 2.92 5.52
N PRO A 276 -27.91 3.95 4.74
CA PRO A 276 -27.06 4.77 3.86
C PRO A 276 -25.89 5.46 4.58
N PRO A 277 -24.79 5.80 3.88
CA PRO A 277 -23.57 6.34 4.50
C PRO A 277 -23.64 7.85 4.82
N TRP A 278 -24.83 8.43 4.89
CA TRP A 278 -25.01 9.88 5.03
C TRP A 278 -25.65 10.23 6.37
N GLU A 279 -25.16 11.27 7.01
CA GLU A 279 -25.65 11.75 8.29
C GLU A 279 -25.84 13.27 8.28
N ALA A 280 -26.92 13.71 8.92
CA ALA A 280 -27.27 15.12 9.04
C ALA A 280 -26.31 15.83 10.01
N VAL A 281 -25.92 17.06 9.67
CA VAL A 281 -25.22 17.96 10.59
C VAL A 281 -26.27 18.78 11.35
N SER A 282 -26.02 19.09 12.63
CA SER A 282 -26.94 19.92 13.42
C SER A 282 -27.27 21.23 12.67
N GLY A 283 -28.56 21.50 12.49
CA GLY A 283 -29.06 22.64 11.70
C GLY A 283 -29.19 22.41 10.19
N PHE A 284 -28.66 21.31 9.64
CA PHE A 284 -28.71 20.96 8.21
C PHE A 284 -29.37 19.59 8.04
N ALA A 285 -30.69 19.58 7.83
CA ALA A 285 -31.47 18.35 7.74
C ALA A 285 -31.21 17.60 6.43
N LEU A 286 -31.14 16.27 6.52
CA LEU A 286 -31.23 15.38 5.35
C LEU A 286 -32.69 15.32 4.87
N ALA A 287 -32.92 15.71 3.62
CA ALA A 287 -34.19 15.54 2.92
C ALA A 287 -34.35 14.12 2.37
N SER A 288 -33.24 13.50 1.94
CA SER A 288 -33.18 12.09 1.53
C SER A 288 -31.75 11.57 1.65
N ALA A 289 -31.60 10.25 1.79
CA ALA A 289 -30.32 9.57 1.77
C ALA A 289 -30.46 8.17 1.15
N ALA A 290 -29.52 7.82 0.28
CA ALA A 290 -29.36 6.54 -0.39
C ALA A 290 -27.87 6.18 -0.41
N ALA A 291 -27.51 4.98 -0.89
CA ALA A 291 -26.11 4.53 -0.87
C ALA A 291 -25.15 5.52 -1.57
N ALA A 292 -25.49 5.96 -2.78
CA ALA A 292 -24.64 6.82 -3.60
C ALA A 292 -24.97 8.32 -3.53
N GLU A 293 -26.06 8.71 -2.85
CA GLU A 293 -26.49 10.11 -2.83
C GLU A 293 -27.24 10.53 -1.56
N ALA A 294 -27.20 11.82 -1.26
CA ALA A 294 -28.03 12.44 -0.24
C ALA A 294 -28.45 13.85 -0.66
N LYS A 295 -29.55 14.35 -0.08
CA LYS A 295 -30.01 15.72 -0.28
C LYS A 295 -30.08 16.42 1.07
N THR A 296 -29.52 17.62 1.17
CA THR A 296 -29.54 18.42 2.41
C THR A 296 -30.16 19.78 2.20
N THR A 297 -30.78 20.31 3.24
CA THR A 297 -31.29 21.68 3.27
C THR A 297 -30.18 22.71 3.13
N ILE A 298 -30.48 23.81 2.44
CA ILE A 298 -29.62 25.01 2.43
C ILE A 298 -30.12 25.93 3.54
N VAL A 299 -29.21 26.38 4.40
CA VAL A 299 -29.48 27.31 5.50
C VAL A 299 -28.58 28.53 5.33
N GLY A 300 -29.18 29.70 5.14
CA GLY A 300 -28.45 30.88 4.69
C GLY A 300 -27.87 30.64 3.29
N ASP A 301 -26.54 30.61 3.19
CA ASP A 301 -25.78 30.31 1.99
C ASP A 301 -24.96 29.01 2.10
N GLU A 302 -25.26 28.15 3.09
CA GLU A 302 -24.50 26.91 3.34
C GLU A 302 -25.36 25.65 3.31
N SER A 303 -24.71 24.51 3.03
CA SER A 303 -25.25 23.18 3.28
C SER A 303 -24.14 22.24 3.75
N LYS A 304 -24.45 21.36 4.70
CA LYS A 304 -23.46 20.46 5.32
C LYS A 304 -23.99 19.03 5.41
N VAL A 305 -23.09 18.07 5.26
CA VAL A 305 -23.39 16.63 5.43
C VAL A 305 -22.18 15.90 5.99
N VAL A 306 -22.41 14.84 6.77
CA VAL A 306 -21.38 13.86 7.14
C VAL A 306 -21.49 12.67 6.21
N PHE A 307 -20.36 12.24 5.64
CA PHE A 307 -20.24 11.00 4.88
C PHE A 307 -19.42 9.99 5.69
N HIS A 308 -19.96 8.78 5.83
CA HIS A 308 -19.29 7.63 6.44
C HIS A 308 -18.51 6.92 5.35
N CYS A 309 -17.18 6.96 5.46
CA CYS A 309 -16.26 6.43 4.47
C CYS A 309 -16.17 4.90 4.59
N PRO A 310 -15.74 4.20 3.51
CA PRO A 310 -15.45 2.78 3.60
C PRO A 310 -14.29 2.48 4.57
N ASP A 311 -14.19 1.24 5.01
CA ASP A 311 -13.33 0.79 6.13
C ASP A 311 -12.05 0.04 5.69
N THR A 312 -11.73 0.03 4.39
CA THR A 312 -10.51 -0.59 3.86
C THR A 312 -9.54 0.47 3.35
N ALA A 313 -8.24 0.34 3.66
CA ALA A 313 -7.25 1.30 3.16
C ALA A 313 -7.03 1.10 1.65
N GLY A 314 -6.73 2.18 0.92
CA GLY A 314 -6.66 2.18 -0.54
C GLY A 314 -8.00 2.41 -1.23
N ASP A 315 -9.12 2.13 -0.56
CA ASP A 315 -10.44 2.56 -1.06
C ASP A 315 -10.42 4.08 -1.28
N ASN A 316 -11.06 4.52 -2.36
CA ASN A 316 -11.00 5.88 -2.81
C ASN A 316 -12.36 6.38 -3.31
N PHE A 317 -12.59 7.68 -3.22
CA PHE A 317 -13.87 8.27 -3.63
C PHE A 317 -13.76 9.77 -3.92
N ILE A 318 -14.73 10.27 -4.69
CA ILE A 318 -14.96 11.68 -4.99
C ILE A 318 -16.37 12.04 -4.54
N VAL A 319 -16.53 13.19 -3.87
CA VAL A 319 -17.86 13.72 -3.54
C VAL A 319 -18.17 14.93 -4.41
N ARG A 320 -19.36 14.92 -5.04
CA ARG A 320 -19.91 16.02 -5.82
C ARG A 320 -21.03 16.70 -5.06
N ALA A 321 -21.12 18.02 -5.22
CA ALA A 321 -22.17 18.87 -4.66
C ALA A 321 -22.82 19.67 -5.79
N ASP A 322 -24.08 19.36 -6.08
CA ASP A 322 -24.90 20.04 -7.09
C ASP A 322 -26.12 20.71 -6.46
N ILE A 323 -26.63 21.75 -7.11
CA ILE A 323 -27.94 22.30 -6.77
C ILE A 323 -29.06 21.38 -7.32
N ASP A 324 -30.02 21.03 -6.46
CA ASP A 324 -31.21 20.26 -6.81
C ASP A 324 -32.46 21.05 -6.45
N SER A 325 -33.36 21.23 -7.42
CA SER A 325 -34.53 22.09 -7.29
C SER A 325 -35.56 21.69 -8.35
N ALA A 326 -36.85 21.67 -7.99
CA ALA A 326 -37.94 21.48 -8.94
C ALA A 326 -38.12 22.74 -9.81
N THR A 327 -37.82 23.91 -9.26
CA THR A 327 -37.70 25.15 -10.05
C THR A 327 -36.43 25.10 -10.90
N GLN A 328 -36.53 25.41 -12.19
CA GLN A 328 -35.38 25.43 -13.10
C GLN A 328 -34.30 26.42 -12.62
N VAL A 329 -33.09 25.90 -12.37
CA VAL A 329 -31.89 26.66 -11.98
C VAL A 329 -30.75 26.20 -12.86
N GLU A 330 -29.95 27.15 -13.34
CA GLU A 330 -28.66 26.85 -13.93
C GLU A 330 -27.62 26.69 -12.82
N GLY A 331 -27.28 25.45 -12.51
CA GLY A 331 -26.31 25.10 -11.47
C GLY A 331 -24.90 24.89 -12.01
N PHE A 332 -23.91 25.42 -11.29
CA PHE A 332 -22.50 25.08 -11.44
C PHE A 332 -22.06 24.38 -10.15
N GLY A 333 -21.95 23.06 -10.23
CA GLY A 333 -21.58 22.22 -9.09
C GLY A 333 -20.09 22.33 -8.74
N ALA A 334 -19.72 21.64 -7.66
CA ALA A 334 -18.33 21.45 -7.27
C ALA A 334 -18.08 19.98 -6.93
N GLN A 335 -16.83 19.56 -7.04
CA GLN A 335 -16.40 18.25 -6.59
C GLN A 335 -15.11 18.35 -5.79
N THR A 336 -14.91 17.38 -4.91
CA THR A 336 -13.57 17.09 -4.39
C THR A 336 -12.70 16.54 -5.51
N GLY A 337 -11.39 16.49 -5.33
CA GLY A 337 -10.62 15.46 -6.06
C GLY A 337 -10.69 14.13 -5.31
N ILE A 338 -9.85 13.18 -5.71
CA ILE A 338 -9.82 11.82 -5.14
C ILE A 338 -9.38 11.92 -3.67
N MET A 339 -10.12 11.27 -2.78
CA MET A 339 -9.74 11.06 -1.39
C MET A 339 -9.58 9.56 -1.17
N THR A 340 -8.50 9.15 -0.52
CA THR A 340 -8.16 7.74 -0.29
C THR A 340 -8.18 7.43 1.21
N LEU A 341 -8.54 6.22 1.58
CA LEU A 341 -8.50 5.70 2.95
C LEU A 341 -7.10 5.24 3.31
N TRP A 342 -6.63 5.60 4.51
CA TRP A 342 -5.30 5.28 5.02
C TRP A 342 -5.34 4.72 6.44
N HIS A 343 -4.46 3.77 6.72
CA HIS A 343 -4.05 3.50 8.09
C HIS A 343 -3.16 4.63 8.59
N ARG A 344 -3.36 5.09 9.83
CA ARG A 344 -2.45 6.02 10.49
C ARG A 344 -1.88 5.40 11.75
N ILE A 345 -0.56 5.23 11.76
CA ILE A 345 0.15 4.64 12.89
C ILE A 345 1.21 5.61 13.36
N ARG A 346 1.19 5.92 14.64
CA ARG A 346 2.28 6.62 15.32
C ARG A 346 3.31 5.60 15.79
N VAL A 347 4.59 5.87 15.55
CA VAL A 347 5.67 4.94 15.88
C VAL A 347 6.56 5.57 16.95
N GLU A 348 6.54 4.98 18.15
CA GLU A 348 7.47 5.36 19.22
C GLU A 348 8.86 4.82 18.88
N SER A 349 9.81 5.73 18.64
CA SER A 349 11.22 5.40 18.37
C SER A 349 12.01 5.41 19.68
N ILE A 350 12.57 4.26 20.05
CA ILE A 350 13.30 4.08 21.31
C ILE A 350 14.71 3.58 21.00
N ARG A 351 15.73 4.13 21.64
CA ARG A 351 17.12 3.66 21.46
C ARG A 351 17.85 3.45 22.78
N MET A 352 18.51 2.30 22.93
CA MET A 352 19.55 2.12 23.94
C MET A 352 20.74 3.04 23.60
N LYS A 353 21.26 3.80 24.56
CA LYS A 353 22.35 4.78 24.35
C LYS A 353 23.52 4.27 23.50
N GLY A 354 23.97 3.04 23.73
CA GLY A 354 25.07 2.39 23.02
C GLY A 354 24.68 1.67 21.72
N ALA A 355 23.39 1.57 21.40
CA ALA A 355 22.91 1.03 20.14
C ALA A 355 23.01 2.08 19.02
N PHE A 356 23.07 1.61 17.77
CA PHE A 356 23.13 2.49 16.60
C PHE A 356 21.76 3.12 16.29
N ALA A 357 21.74 4.35 15.80
CA ALA A 357 20.51 5.01 15.39
C ALA A 357 19.82 4.28 14.23
N LEU A 358 18.50 4.28 14.19
CA LEU A 358 17.71 3.70 13.08
C LEU A 358 17.35 4.79 12.06
N PRO A 359 17.24 4.45 10.75
CA PRO A 359 16.85 5.39 9.69
C PRO A 359 15.34 5.66 9.70
N MET A 360 14.80 6.19 10.79
CA MET A 360 13.34 6.34 11.01
C MET A 360 12.65 7.32 10.03
N ASP A 361 13.42 8.15 9.32
CA ASP A 361 12.97 9.00 8.22
C ASP A 361 12.62 8.21 6.95
N GLU A 362 13.30 7.09 6.70
CA GLU A 362 13.13 6.25 5.52
C GLU A 362 12.10 5.13 5.73
N VAL A 363 11.87 4.70 6.99
CA VAL A 363 10.96 3.62 7.36
C VAL A 363 9.53 3.75 6.79
N PRO A 364 8.91 4.95 6.72
CA PRO A 364 7.55 5.06 6.19
C PRO A 364 7.41 4.82 4.68
N VAL A 365 8.48 5.01 3.89
CA VAL A 365 8.39 5.03 2.42
C VAL A 365 7.85 3.71 1.83
N PRO A 366 8.33 2.52 2.25
CA PRO A 366 7.82 1.24 1.72
C PRO A 366 6.36 0.93 2.09
N PHE A 367 5.79 1.65 3.06
CA PHE A 367 4.42 1.47 3.53
C PHE A 367 3.40 2.37 2.82
N GLU A 368 3.84 3.44 2.13
CA GLU A 368 2.94 4.34 1.40
C GLU A 368 2.12 3.63 0.31
N PRO A 369 2.67 2.70 -0.50
CA PRO A 369 1.88 1.92 -1.45
C PRO A 369 0.80 1.04 -0.79
N CYS A 370 0.97 0.69 0.49
CA CYS A 370 -0.03 -0.05 1.28
C CYS A 370 -1.10 0.88 1.88
N CYS A 371 -1.08 2.17 1.56
CA CYS A 371 -1.92 3.21 2.16
C CYS A 371 -1.77 3.26 3.69
N VAL A 372 -0.54 3.08 4.18
CA VAL A 372 -0.19 3.18 5.59
C VAL A 372 0.69 4.42 5.78
N GLN A 373 0.25 5.33 6.64
CA GLN A 373 1.05 6.45 7.10
C GLN A 373 1.69 6.12 8.45
N LEU A 374 3.01 6.00 8.46
CA LEU A 374 3.81 5.91 9.68
C LEU A 374 4.30 7.31 10.09
N ASP A 375 3.75 7.82 11.19
CA ASP A 375 4.19 9.05 11.85
C ASP A 375 5.23 8.68 12.93
N CYS A 376 6.50 8.64 12.55
CA CYS A 376 7.61 8.32 13.47
C CYS A 376 7.89 9.48 14.43
N GLU A 377 7.83 9.23 15.73
CA GLU A 377 8.12 10.22 16.75
C GLU A 377 9.64 10.47 16.91
N PRO A 378 10.05 11.62 17.47
CA PRO A 378 11.44 11.83 17.87
C PRO A 378 11.95 10.70 18.77
N GLU A 379 13.21 10.32 18.55
CA GLU A 379 13.83 9.23 19.29
C GLU A 379 13.95 9.55 20.78
N ARG A 380 13.58 8.57 21.62
CA ARG A 380 13.80 8.61 23.07
C ARG A 380 14.87 7.61 23.48
N GLU A 381 15.86 8.09 24.21
CA GLU A 381 16.91 7.22 24.75
C GLU A 381 16.47 6.48 26.02
N VAL A 382 16.96 5.26 26.18
CA VAL A 382 16.84 4.42 27.37
C VAL A 382 18.20 3.87 27.79
N ALA A 383 18.30 3.38 29.03
CA ALA A 383 19.54 2.79 29.52
C ALA A 383 19.93 1.55 28.69
N ASP A 384 21.23 1.33 28.57
CA ASP A 384 21.77 0.19 27.85
C ASP A 384 21.45 -1.11 28.58
N GLN A 385 21.09 -2.11 27.78
CA GLN A 385 21.07 -3.50 28.18
C GLN A 385 21.95 -4.25 27.18
N PRO A 386 23.19 -4.62 27.55
CA PRO A 386 24.16 -5.20 26.61
C PRO A 386 23.62 -6.42 25.85
N HIS A 387 22.82 -7.23 26.54
CA HIS A 387 22.18 -8.43 26.02
C HIS A 387 20.71 -8.44 26.43
N MET A 388 19.80 -8.62 25.48
CA MET A 388 18.36 -8.67 25.76
C MET A 388 17.98 -9.87 26.65
N ALA A 389 18.60 -11.02 26.42
CA ALA A 389 18.37 -12.25 27.15
C ALA A 389 19.70 -12.91 27.56
N PRO A 390 19.72 -13.75 28.61
CA PRO A 390 20.92 -14.50 29.01
C PRO A 390 21.27 -15.62 28.02
N LYS A 391 20.28 -16.15 27.29
CA LYS A 391 20.40 -17.21 26.29
C LYS A 391 19.39 -17.02 25.16
N ASP A 392 19.62 -17.71 24.04
CA ASP A 392 18.73 -17.71 22.87
C ASP A 392 17.33 -18.27 23.19
N GLU A 393 17.25 -19.33 23.99
CA GLU A 393 15.97 -19.97 24.38
C GLU A 393 15.04 -19.06 25.18
N ASP A 394 15.59 -18.05 25.86
CA ASP A 394 14.85 -17.09 26.68
C ASP A 394 14.50 -15.80 25.90
N LEU A 395 15.00 -15.65 24.67
CA LEU A 395 15.01 -14.37 23.95
C LEU A 395 13.62 -13.76 23.75
N GLU A 396 12.66 -14.54 23.26
CA GLU A 396 11.29 -14.06 23.02
C GLU A 396 10.66 -13.55 24.33
N THR A 397 10.73 -14.35 25.41
CA THR A 397 10.15 -14.02 26.71
C THR A 397 10.74 -12.72 27.28
N GLU A 398 12.06 -12.59 27.25
CA GLU A 398 12.75 -11.38 27.75
C GLU A 398 12.48 -10.16 26.87
N CYS A 399 12.38 -10.33 25.54
CA CYS A 399 11.99 -9.25 24.63
C CYS A 399 10.58 -8.74 24.95
N VAL A 400 9.61 -9.65 25.17
CA VAL A 400 8.24 -9.27 25.56
C VAL A 400 8.25 -8.45 26.85
N ALA A 401 8.92 -8.95 27.89
CA ALA A 401 9.02 -8.27 29.18
C ALA A 401 9.69 -6.89 29.06
N TYR A 402 10.74 -6.79 28.25
CA TYR A 402 11.45 -5.54 27.99
C TYR A 402 10.57 -4.52 27.27
N VAL A 403 9.92 -4.90 26.16
CA VAL A 403 9.02 -4.01 25.43
C VAL A 403 7.88 -3.53 26.32
N ASP A 404 7.30 -4.42 27.12
CA ASP A 404 6.21 -4.05 28.03
C ASP A 404 6.61 -3.00 29.07
N LYS A 405 7.90 -2.93 29.42
CA LYS A 405 8.49 -1.92 30.30
C LYS A 405 8.77 -0.61 29.57
N VAL A 406 9.27 -0.63 28.34
CA VAL A 406 9.76 0.58 27.66
C VAL A 406 8.77 1.21 26.68
N PHE A 407 7.79 0.47 26.16
CA PHE A 407 6.80 1.00 25.22
C PHE A 407 5.69 1.74 25.97
N THR A 408 5.79 3.07 26.00
CA THR A 408 4.93 3.92 26.85
C THR A 408 3.52 4.08 26.31
N ASN A 409 3.33 3.93 25.00
CA ASN A 409 2.03 4.11 24.34
C ASN A 409 1.32 2.79 24.00
N LYS A 410 1.76 1.64 24.52
CA LYS A 410 1.27 0.31 24.11
C LYS A 410 -0.25 0.09 24.12
N ALA A 411 -0.96 0.71 25.07
CA ALA A 411 -2.41 0.58 25.20
C ALA A 411 -3.19 1.71 24.49
N LYS A 412 -2.48 2.67 23.89
CA LYS A 412 -3.10 3.77 23.17
C LYS A 412 -3.37 3.33 21.73
N PRO A 413 -4.59 3.54 21.22
CA PRO A 413 -4.91 3.19 19.84
C PRO A 413 -4.03 3.92 18.81
N GLY A 414 -3.70 3.21 17.73
CA GLY A 414 -2.88 3.74 16.62
C GLY A 414 -1.38 3.85 16.92
N TRP A 415 -0.85 3.17 17.94
CA TRP A 415 0.58 3.22 18.29
C TRP A 415 1.30 1.88 18.11
N PHE A 416 2.46 1.94 17.45
CA PHE A 416 3.49 0.89 17.44
C PHE A 416 4.79 1.41 18.07
N CYS A 417 5.78 0.53 18.29
CA CYS A 417 7.12 0.91 18.71
C CYS A 417 8.22 0.20 17.92
N VAL A 418 9.32 0.91 17.69
CA VAL A 418 10.56 0.37 17.15
C VAL A 418 11.68 0.69 18.12
N ILE A 419 12.40 -0.34 18.57
CA ILE A 419 13.47 -0.24 19.56
C ILE A 419 14.80 -0.58 18.90
N SER A 420 15.78 0.31 19.01
CA SER A 420 17.18 0.01 18.76
C SER A 420 17.83 -0.56 20.00
N ALA A 421 18.26 -1.82 19.92
CA ALA A 421 18.94 -2.56 20.98
C ALA A 421 20.37 -2.94 20.58
N MET A 422 21.16 -3.39 21.57
CA MET A 422 22.54 -3.84 21.37
C MET A 422 22.58 -5.26 20.77
N GLU A 423 22.86 -6.29 21.56
CA GLU A 423 22.87 -7.71 21.14
C GLU A 423 21.66 -8.46 21.74
N PRO A 424 21.17 -9.54 21.10
CA PRO A 424 20.05 -10.31 21.63
C PRO A 424 20.45 -11.11 22.87
N HIS A 425 21.60 -11.78 22.87
CA HIS A 425 22.10 -12.55 24.00
C HIS A 425 23.63 -12.65 23.92
N PRO A 426 24.34 -13.13 24.97
CA PRO A 426 25.76 -13.42 24.88
C PRO A 426 26.03 -14.43 23.75
N LEU A 427 26.98 -14.10 22.87
CA LEU A 427 27.42 -14.99 21.80
C LEU A 427 28.58 -15.88 22.29
N PRO A 428 28.71 -17.13 21.80
CA PRO A 428 29.83 -18.00 22.16
C PRO A 428 31.19 -17.40 21.77
N SER A 429 32.23 -17.71 22.55
CA SER A 429 33.61 -17.27 22.28
C SER A 429 34.24 -17.90 21.02
N LYS A 430 33.77 -19.09 20.61
CA LYS A 430 34.17 -19.81 19.37
C LYS A 430 33.04 -19.78 18.33
N LYS A 431 32.62 -18.57 17.98
CA LYS A 431 31.45 -18.30 17.13
C LYS A 431 31.61 -18.88 15.73
N GLY A 432 30.70 -19.78 15.34
CA GLY A 432 30.55 -20.20 13.95
C GLY A 432 31.75 -20.90 13.31
N ASP A 433 32.65 -21.47 14.12
CA ASP A 433 33.72 -22.32 13.61
C ASP A 433 33.13 -23.52 12.87
N LYS A 434 33.64 -23.77 11.66
CA LYS A 434 33.35 -24.99 10.91
C LYS A 434 34.06 -26.15 11.60
N VAL A 435 33.29 -27.08 12.15
CA VAL A 435 33.80 -28.26 12.87
C VAL A 435 33.88 -29.50 12.01
N PHE A 436 33.17 -29.52 10.88
CA PHE A 436 33.20 -30.62 9.92
C PHE A 436 33.02 -30.11 8.49
N GLU A 437 33.70 -30.76 7.55
CA GLU A 437 33.44 -30.66 6.11
C GLU A 437 33.69 -32.02 5.46
N GLY A 438 32.72 -32.54 4.72
CA GLY A 438 32.84 -33.84 4.06
C GLY A 438 31.53 -34.30 3.41
N ASP A 439 31.55 -35.50 2.84
CA ASP A 439 30.33 -36.11 2.29
C ASP A 439 29.49 -36.72 3.41
N ALA A 440 28.17 -36.57 3.33
CA ALA A 440 27.21 -37.26 4.20
C ALA A 440 26.00 -37.76 3.39
N GLU A 441 25.32 -38.75 3.96
CA GLU A 441 24.07 -39.26 3.42
C GLU A 441 22.87 -38.68 4.19
N LEU A 442 21.92 -38.11 3.44
CA LEU A 442 20.64 -37.68 3.95
C LEU A 442 19.75 -38.88 4.21
N LYS A 443 19.30 -38.98 5.46
CA LYS A 443 18.40 -40.00 5.98
C LYS A 443 17.10 -39.33 6.44
N SER A 444 16.05 -40.12 6.60
CA SER A 444 14.76 -39.66 7.07
C SER A 444 14.34 -40.43 8.30
N GLY A 445 13.76 -39.75 9.28
CA GLY A 445 13.12 -40.35 10.45
C GLY A 445 11.66 -39.89 10.55
N GLY A 446 10.81 -40.71 11.18
CA GLY A 446 9.38 -40.42 11.31
C GLY A 446 8.58 -40.64 10.01
N ALA A 447 7.32 -40.17 9.99
CA ALA A 447 6.40 -40.29 8.85
C ALA A 447 5.34 -39.18 8.84
N GLY A 448 4.78 -38.89 7.66
CA GLY A 448 3.73 -37.87 7.48
C GLY A 448 4.18 -36.48 7.95
N ALA A 449 3.39 -35.87 8.83
CA ALA A 449 3.73 -34.57 9.44
C ALA A 449 5.05 -34.62 10.25
N ASN A 450 5.36 -35.77 10.85
CA ASN A 450 6.53 -35.98 11.71
C ASN A 450 7.78 -36.45 10.95
N LEU A 451 7.74 -36.51 9.62
CA LEU A 451 8.91 -36.88 8.81
C LEU A 451 9.99 -35.79 8.95
N SER A 452 11.20 -36.10 9.38
CA SER A 452 12.31 -35.13 9.42
C SER A 452 13.53 -35.73 8.76
N GLU A 453 14.32 -34.89 8.07
CA GLU A 453 15.58 -35.32 7.48
C GLU A 453 16.74 -35.04 8.44
N TYR A 454 17.74 -35.92 8.38
CA TYR A 454 18.95 -35.80 9.17
C TYR A 454 20.15 -36.35 8.40
N PHE A 455 21.35 -36.03 8.85
CA PHE A 455 22.59 -36.66 8.38
C PHE A 455 23.49 -36.98 9.58
N GLU A 456 24.50 -37.80 9.36
CA GLU A 456 25.47 -38.21 10.38
C GLU A 456 26.87 -37.84 9.92
N VAL A 457 27.67 -37.28 10.82
CA VAL A 457 29.08 -36.93 10.59
C VAL A 457 29.97 -37.59 11.64
N PRO A 458 31.21 -37.99 11.29
CA PRO A 458 32.15 -38.55 12.25
C PRO A 458 32.63 -37.50 13.26
N GLY A 459 32.74 -37.89 14.52
CA GLY A 459 33.13 -37.02 15.64
C GLY A 459 32.00 -36.72 16.62
N THR A 460 32.34 -36.04 17.72
CA THR A 460 31.41 -35.67 18.81
C THR A 460 31.28 -34.16 18.87
N PHE A 461 30.19 -33.62 18.33
CA PHE A 461 29.93 -32.19 18.26
C PHE A 461 28.54 -31.87 18.86
N PRO A 462 28.38 -31.93 20.20
CA PRO A 462 27.07 -31.83 20.84
C PRO A 462 26.42 -30.45 20.68
N ASP A 463 27.22 -29.41 20.42
CA ASP A 463 26.76 -28.03 20.42
C ASP A 463 26.39 -27.52 19.02
N VAL A 464 26.60 -28.26 17.93
CA VAL A 464 26.37 -27.73 16.57
C VAL A 464 24.90 -27.38 16.35
N ASN A 465 24.63 -26.30 15.62
CA ASN A 465 23.24 -25.86 15.41
C ASN A 465 22.96 -25.41 13.97
N PHE A 466 23.93 -25.56 13.07
CA PHE A 466 23.84 -25.06 11.70
C PHE A 466 24.64 -25.93 10.74
N ALA A 467 24.09 -26.12 9.54
CA ALA A 467 24.75 -26.87 8.48
C ALA A 467 24.53 -26.22 7.10
N GLU A 468 25.52 -26.35 6.23
CA GLU A 468 25.40 -26.08 4.80
C GLU A 468 25.43 -27.40 4.04
N LEU A 469 24.43 -27.64 3.19
CA LEU A 469 24.32 -28.82 2.34
C LEU A 469 24.52 -28.41 0.88
N THR A 470 25.45 -29.06 0.20
CA THR A 470 25.72 -28.83 -1.22
C THR A 470 25.37 -30.08 -2.03
N SER A 471 24.51 -29.91 -3.03
CA SER A 471 24.10 -30.93 -4.00
C SER A 471 24.25 -30.37 -5.41
N GLY A 472 25.20 -30.89 -6.20
CA GLY A 472 25.53 -30.29 -7.49
C GLY A 472 26.16 -28.91 -7.33
N SER A 473 25.61 -27.89 -8.01
CA SER A 473 26.03 -26.49 -7.88
C SER A 473 25.36 -25.74 -6.73
N ASP A 474 24.31 -26.30 -6.14
CA ASP A 474 23.46 -25.60 -5.19
C ASP A 474 23.90 -25.87 -3.76
N THR A 475 24.04 -24.81 -2.98
CA THR A 475 24.31 -24.87 -1.53
C THR A 475 23.16 -24.22 -0.78
N VAL A 476 22.61 -24.93 0.20
CA VAL A 476 21.52 -24.46 1.05
C VAL A 476 21.92 -24.63 2.51
N SER A 477 21.69 -23.58 3.29
CA SER A 477 21.97 -23.60 4.72
C SER A 477 20.72 -23.95 5.53
N PHE A 478 20.85 -24.76 6.57
CA PHE A 478 19.77 -25.16 7.45
C PHE A 478 20.17 -25.02 8.92
N ASN A 479 19.21 -24.64 9.76
CA ASN A 479 19.34 -24.78 11.21
C ASN A 479 19.16 -26.25 11.62
N LEU A 480 19.72 -26.63 12.76
CA LEU A 480 19.57 -27.96 13.34
C LEU A 480 18.76 -27.86 14.65
N PHE A 481 17.65 -28.61 14.76
CA PHE A 481 16.80 -28.55 15.97
C PHE A 481 17.15 -29.61 17.01
N SER A 482 17.86 -30.65 16.60
CA SER A 482 18.29 -31.72 17.50
C SER A 482 19.62 -32.27 17.03
N VAL A 483 20.52 -32.47 17.98
CA VAL A 483 21.82 -33.09 17.78
C VAL A 483 21.97 -34.23 18.77
N GLN A 484 22.38 -35.39 18.27
CA GLN A 484 22.61 -36.59 19.08
C GLN A 484 24.01 -37.10 18.83
N THR A 485 24.76 -37.37 19.89
CA THR A 485 26.09 -37.98 19.80
C THR A 485 26.01 -39.44 20.21
N GLU A 486 26.64 -40.32 19.43
CA GLU A 486 26.63 -41.76 19.65
C GLU A 486 28.01 -42.34 19.32
N THR A 487 28.41 -43.45 19.96
CA THR A 487 29.61 -44.20 19.56
C THR A 487 29.18 -45.48 18.83
N THR A 488 29.50 -45.55 17.55
CA THR A 488 29.24 -46.74 16.72
C THR A 488 30.48 -47.64 16.65
N ALA A 489 30.35 -48.81 16.03
CA ALA A 489 31.49 -49.68 15.73
C ALA A 489 32.57 -49.00 14.86
N ALA A 490 32.20 -47.96 14.09
CA ALA A 490 33.12 -47.18 13.26
C ALA A 490 33.72 -45.95 13.98
N GLY A 491 33.35 -45.72 15.24
CA GLY A 491 33.77 -44.56 16.04
C GLY A 491 32.62 -43.62 16.42
N PRO A 492 32.92 -42.49 17.07
CA PRO A 492 31.94 -41.49 17.46
C PRO A 492 31.30 -40.83 16.24
N ILE A 493 30.00 -40.59 16.31
CA ILE A 493 29.21 -39.87 15.32
C ILE A 493 28.38 -38.77 15.98
N THR A 494 28.05 -37.76 15.18
CA THR A 494 27.07 -36.72 15.50
C THR A 494 25.96 -36.77 14.47
N ARG A 495 24.73 -37.04 14.92
CA ARG A 495 23.51 -37.02 14.13
C ARG A 495 22.87 -35.63 14.21
N CYS A 496 22.67 -35.00 13.05
CA CYS A 496 22.18 -33.63 12.93
C CYS A 496 20.80 -33.61 12.27
N TRP A 497 19.76 -33.27 13.02
CA TRP A 497 18.38 -33.18 12.53
C TRP A 497 18.08 -31.80 11.96
N ILE A 498 17.55 -31.76 10.74
CA ILE A 498 17.39 -30.55 9.94
C ILE A 498 16.06 -29.86 10.26
N VAL A 499 16.11 -28.56 10.55
CA VAL A 499 14.93 -27.68 10.55
C VAL A 499 14.53 -27.41 9.11
N GLU A 500 13.28 -27.75 8.77
CA GLU A 500 12.74 -27.42 7.45
C GLU A 500 12.57 -25.91 7.29
N HIS A 501 12.79 -25.40 6.08
CA HIS A 501 12.40 -24.03 5.77
C HIS A 501 10.92 -23.95 5.50
N ASP A 502 10.26 -22.93 6.02
CA ASP A 502 8.84 -22.75 5.84
C ASP A 502 8.50 -21.60 4.89
N ALA A 503 7.33 -21.67 4.25
CA ALA A 503 6.75 -20.58 3.47
C ALA A 503 5.24 -20.47 3.71
N GLN A 504 4.75 -19.23 3.69
CA GLN A 504 3.33 -18.89 3.82
C GLN A 504 2.86 -18.13 2.57
N PRO A 505 2.71 -18.79 1.41
CA PRO A 505 2.26 -18.11 0.19
C PRO A 505 0.75 -17.81 0.17
N GLU A 506 -0.05 -18.44 1.03
CA GLU A 506 -1.53 -18.45 0.97
C GLU A 506 -2.22 -17.60 2.08
N PHE A 507 -1.55 -16.58 2.61
CA PHE A 507 -2.05 -15.76 3.72
C PHE A 507 -3.10 -14.71 3.33
N THR A 508 -3.87 -14.25 4.31
CA THR A 508 -4.82 -13.14 4.17
C THR A 508 -4.75 -12.23 5.41
N ALA A 509 -5.29 -11.02 5.30
CA ALA A 509 -5.65 -10.20 6.44
C ALA A 509 -6.49 -11.02 7.45
N GLY A 510 -6.28 -10.77 8.72
CA GLY A 510 -6.95 -11.45 9.81
C GLY A 510 -6.84 -10.70 11.12
N ASP A 511 -7.07 -11.40 12.23
CA ASP A 511 -7.15 -10.82 13.58
C ASP A 511 -5.78 -10.50 14.21
N GLY A 512 -4.71 -10.51 13.43
CA GLY A 512 -3.33 -10.33 13.91
C GLY A 512 -2.74 -11.52 14.67
N SER A 513 -3.48 -12.62 14.85
CA SER A 513 -2.97 -13.79 15.56
C SER A 513 -1.96 -14.59 14.74
N LEU A 514 -0.99 -15.18 15.42
CA LEU A 514 -0.04 -16.11 14.79
C LEU A 514 -0.75 -17.33 14.19
N ALA A 515 -1.81 -17.80 14.86
CA ALA A 515 -2.62 -18.93 14.38
C ALA A 515 -3.26 -18.65 13.01
N HIS A 516 -3.70 -17.42 12.76
CA HIS A 516 -4.22 -17.02 11.45
C HIS A 516 -3.09 -16.82 10.44
N ALA A 517 -2.07 -16.04 10.79
CA ALA A 517 -0.95 -15.72 9.90
C ALA A 517 -0.24 -16.97 9.37
N TYR A 518 -0.07 -17.99 10.23
CA TYR A 518 0.63 -19.24 9.91
C TYR A 518 -0.30 -20.42 9.61
N LYS A 519 -1.60 -20.18 9.39
CA LYS A 519 -2.60 -21.23 9.17
C LYS A 519 -2.22 -22.16 8.01
N VAL A 520 -1.67 -21.61 6.93
CA VAL A 520 -1.20 -22.39 5.78
C VAL A 520 0.31 -22.28 5.67
N ARG A 521 0.99 -23.37 5.99
CA ARG A 521 2.44 -23.49 5.95
C ARG A 521 2.87 -24.60 4.98
N PHE A 522 3.82 -24.27 4.13
CA PHE A 522 4.59 -25.24 3.35
C PHE A 522 5.95 -25.39 4.01
N ASN A 523 6.44 -26.61 4.18
CA ASN A 523 7.78 -26.88 4.69
C ASN A 523 8.63 -27.53 3.60
N TYR A 524 9.88 -27.11 3.49
CA TYR A 524 10.85 -27.55 2.49
C TYR A 524 12.07 -28.11 3.22
N SER A 525 12.23 -29.41 3.09
CA SER A 525 13.41 -30.17 3.50
C SER A 525 14.31 -30.41 2.27
N PRO A 526 15.55 -30.87 2.45
CA PRO A 526 16.45 -31.18 1.34
C PRO A 526 15.80 -31.94 0.17
N ARG A 527 14.97 -32.96 0.44
CA ARG A 527 14.37 -33.83 -0.58
C ARG A 527 12.84 -33.74 -0.66
N HIS A 528 12.18 -33.33 0.41
CA HIS A 528 10.72 -33.35 0.50
C HIS A 528 10.12 -31.97 0.74
N ARG A 529 8.89 -31.79 0.24
CA ARG A 529 8.03 -30.67 0.59
C ARG A 529 6.83 -31.19 1.36
N LYS A 530 6.38 -30.46 2.38
CA LYS A 530 5.16 -30.76 3.14
C LYS A 530 4.14 -29.63 3.07
N LYS A 531 2.86 -29.98 3.14
CA LYS A 531 1.74 -29.06 3.43
C LYS A 531 0.79 -29.78 4.40
N GLY A 532 0.75 -29.33 5.66
CA GLY A 532 0.09 -30.10 6.72
C GLY A 532 0.72 -31.48 6.86
N GLY A 533 -0.09 -32.55 6.79
CA GLY A 533 0.38 -33.93 6.86
C GLY A 533 0.83 -34.54 5.52
N ALA A 534 0.58 -33.86 4.40
CA ALA A 534 0.93 -34.38 3.07
C ALA A 534 2.41 -34.14 2.76
N VAL A 535 3.11 -35.19 2.32
CA VAL A 535 4.52 -35.15 1.92
C VAL A 535 4.62 -35.43 0.43
N THR A 536 5.28 -34.55 -0.32
CA THR A 536 5.57 -34.72 -1.74
C THR A 536 7.07 -34.64 -1.99
N PRO A 537 7.63 -35.41 -2.95
CA PRO A 537 8.97 -35.14 -3.46
C PRO A 537 9.06 -33.70 -3.99
N GLY A 538 10.24 -33.09 -3.91
CA GLY A 538 10.46 -31.77 -4.51
C GLY A 538 11.39 -30.91 -3.68
N GLY A 539 11.08 -30.73 -2.39
CA GLY A 539 11.92 -30.05 -1.39
C GLY A 539 12.88 -29.00 -1.98
N TYR A 540 14.18 -29.23 -1.77
CA TYR A 540 15.29 -28.61 -2.50
C TYR A 540 15.80 -29.45 -3.69
N GLY A 541 15.20 -30.62 -3.93
CA GLY A 541 15.64 -31.54 -4.98
C GLY A 541 17.04 -32.11 -4.75
N MET A 542 17.55 -32.10 -3.52
CA MET A 542 18.90 -32.57 -3.22
C MET A 542 19.05 -34.08 -3.47
N ALA A 543 20.23 -34.51 -3.88
CA ALA A 543 20.56 -35.93 -3.93
C ALA A 543 20.64 -36.53 -2.51
N ALA A 544 20.56 -37.85 -2.39
CA ALA A 544 20.73 -38.53 -1.10
C ALA A 544 22.14 -38.32 -0.52
N LYS A 545 23.16 -38.20 -1.38
CA LYS A 545 24.53 -37.88 -0.96
C LYS A 545 24.81 -36.41 -1.24
N VAL A 546 25.26 -35.70 -0.21
CA VAL A 546 25.54 -34.27 -0.26
C VAL A 546 26.88 -33.98 0.40
N LYS A 547 27.53 -32.88 0.00
CA LYS A 547 28.61 -32.32 0.81
C LYS A 547 28.02 -31.51 1.94
N VAL A 548 28.56 -31.67 3.13
CA VAL A 548 28.09 -31.01 4.34
C VAL A 548 29.21 -30.21 4.98
N LYS A 549 28.88 -29.00 5.41
CA LYS A 549 29.67 -28.26 6.41
C LYS A 549 28.83 -28.10 7.66
N VAL A 550 29.41 -28.36 8.84
CA VAL A 550 28.73 -28.23 10.13
C VAL A 550 29.44 -27.19 10.98
N PHE A 551 28.67 -26.35 11.66
CA PHE A 551 29.17 -25.19 12.38
C PHE A 551 28.70 -25.17 13.84
N ASN A 552 29.56 -24.64 14.71
CA ASN A 552 29.25 -24.36 16.11
C ASN A 552 28.23 -23.21 16.27
N PRO A 553 27.63 -23.04 17.46
CA PRO A 553 26.70 -21.96 17.75
C PRO A 553 27.24 -20.56 17.48
N GLY A 554 26.32 -19.61 17.28
CA GLY A 554 26.65 -18.23 16.91
C GLY A 554 27.00 -18.05 15.43
N ALA A 555 27.02 -19.15 14.65
CA ALA A 555 27.03 -19.10 13.19
C ALA A 555 25.81 -18.36 12.62
N PHE A 556 24.70 -18.31 13.36
CA PHE A 556 23.45 -17.62 13.03
C PHE A 556 22.75 -17.20 14.33
N TYR A 557 22.09 -16.03 14.31
CA TYR A 557 21.24 -15.51 15.37
C TYR A 557 20.38 -14.37 14.80
N THR A 558 19.34 -13.94 15.52
CA THR A 558 18.38 -12.97 14.97
C THR A 558 18.93 -11.54 14.94
N ALA A 559 18.59 -10.79 13.89
CA ALA A 559 18.99 -9.40 13.70
C ALA A 559 17.89 -8.40 14.08
N GLY A 560 16.65 -8.87 14.14
CA GLY A 560 15.48 -8.17 14.61
C GLY A 560 14.44 -9.17 15.12
N ILE A 561 13.44 -8.70 15.86
CA ILE A 561 12.36 -9.53 16.36
C ILE A 561 11.11 -8.68 16.53
N SER A 562 9.95 -9.31 16.36
CA SER A 562 8.64 -8.71 16.61
C SER A 562 7.96 -9.43 17.77
N PRO A 563 8.23 -9.04 19.03
CA PRO A 563 7.75 -9.79 20.19
C PRO A 563 6.22 -9.84 20.21
N THR A 564 5.70 -11.03 20.47
CA THR A 564 4.26 -11.26 20.47
C THR A 564 3.59 -10.74 21.75
N ALA A 565 2.26 -10.60 21.71
CA ALA A 565 1.45 -10.37 22.89
C ALA A 565 0.46 -11.51 23.06
N THR A 566 0.36 -12.03 24.29
CA THR A 566 -0.67 -13.02 24.62
C THR A 566 -1.94 -12.33 25.07
N ALA A 567 -3.06 -12.62 24.40
CA ALA A 567 -4.39 -12.18 24.79
C ALA A 567 -5.38 -13.33 24.63
N LYS A 568 -6.20 -13.59 25.66
CA LYS A 568 -7.22 -14.66 25.64
C LYS A 568 -6.66 -16.04 25.20
N GLY A 569 -5.45 -16.37 25.64
CA GLY A 569 -4.80 -17.66 25.34
C GLY A 569 -4.28 -17.82 23.91
N LYS A 570 -4.16 -16.72 23.16
CA LYS A 570 -3.58 -16.70 21.80
C LYS A 570 -2.46 -15.67 21.71
N GLU A 571 -1.50 -15.92 20.84
CA GLU A 571 -0.41 -15.02 20.51
C GLU A 571 -0.75 -14.16 19.31
N TYR A 572 -0.38 -12.88 19.39
CA TYR A 572 -0.65 -11.86 18.40
C TYR A 572 0.62 -11.09 18.09
N PHE A 573 0.81 -10.72 16.83
CA PHE A 573 1.69 -9.62 16.50
C PHE A 573 1.07 -8.32 17.03
N ALA A 574 1.85 -7.48 17.71
CA ALA A 574 1.27 -6.40 18.52
C ALA A 574 1.95 -5.05 18.35
N GLY A 575 2.52 -4.76 17.17
CA GLY A 575 3.13 -3.44 16.93
C GLY A 575 4.43 -3.21 17.69
N ARG A 576 5.18 -4.28 17.97
CA ARG A 576 6.38 -4.26 18.81
C ARG A 576 7.54 -4.77 17.99
N THR A 577 8.56 -3.96 17.78
CA THR A 577 9.75 -4.36 17.01
C THR A 577 11.02 -3.98 17.77
N ILE A 578 11.98 -4.92 17.83
CA ILE A 578 13.32 -4.69 18.36
C ILE A 578 14.34 -4.99 17.25
N MET A 579 15.30 -4.10 17.07
CA MET A 579 16.42 -4.23 16.15
C MET A 579 17.72 -4.38 16.92
N PHE A 580 18.44 -5.47 16.71
CA PHE A 580 19.74 -5.72 17.36
C PHE A 580 20.86 -5.10 16.53
N THR A 581 21.17 -3.84 16.79
CA THR A 581 22.07 -3.04 15.94
C THR A 581 23.53 -3.45 16.03
N HIS A 582 23.93 -4.16 17.09
CA HIS A 582 25.28 -4.71 17.22
C HIS A 582 25.44 -6.05 16.50
N HIS A 583 24.36 -6.61 15.95
CA HIS A 583 24.40 -7.81 15.13
C HIS A 583 25.40 -7.68 13.98
N ARG A 584 26.15 -8.76 13.68
CA ARG A 584 27.22 -8.79 12.65
C ARG A 584 26.78 -8.39 11.23
N ALA A 585 25.49 -8.36 10.94
CA ALA A 585 24.97 -7.85 9.66
C ALA A 585 25.12 -6.33 9.54
N TYR A 586 25.21 -5.64 10.67
CA TYR A 586 25.14 -4.19 10.81
C TYR A 586 26.42 -3.61 11.39
N ARG A 587 27.10 -4.34 12.27
CA ARG A 587 28.31 -3.92 12.97
C ARG A 587 29.56 -4.56 12.38
N ASP A 588 30.59 -3.77 12.20
CA ASP A 588 31.95 -4.22 11.91
C ASP A 588 32.59 -4.75 13.20
N GLU A 589 33.00 -6.02 13.20
CA GLU A 589 33.48 -6.70 14.42
C GLU A 589 34.86 -6.17 14.88
N ILE A 590 35.65 -5.56 13.98
CA ILE A 590 37.00 -5.06 14.28
C ILE A 590 36.93 -3.67 14.90
N THR A 591 36.20 -2.76 14.26
CA THR A 591 36.09 -1.35 14.66
C THR A 591 34.97 -1.12 15.67
N GLY A 592 34.03 -2.05 15.76
CA GLY A 592 32.82 -1.92 16.57
C GLY A 592 31.82 -0.89 16.04
N GLN A 593 32.03 -0.34 14.85
CA GLN A 593 31.21 0.71 14.22
C GLN A 593 30.14 0.12 13.28
N PRO A 594 29.11 0.89 12.90
CA PRO A 594 28.21 0.49 11.83
C PRO A 594 28.97 0.25 10.52
N LYS A 595 28.59 -0.78 9.77
CA LYS A 595 29.08 -1.04 8.41
C LYS A 595 28.64 0.08 7.46
N ALA A 596 29.39 0.26 6.37
CA ALA A 596 29.09 1.30 5.37
C ALA A 596 27.67 1.18 4.77
N ASP A 597 27.14 -0.04 4.67
CA ASP A 597 25.79 -0.34 4.15
C ASP A 597 24.74 -0.53 5.26
N TYR A 598 25.04 -0.11 6.50
CA TYR A 598 24.18 -0.26 7.67
C TYR A 598 22.73 0.20 7.43
N ARG A 599 22.55 1.43 6.95
CA ARG A 599 21.20 2.04 6.76
C ARG A 599 20.33 1.19 5.85
N GLN A 600 20.86 0.81 4.68
CA GLN A 600 20.13 -0.01 3.71
C GLN A 600 19.79 -1.40 4.27
N ARG A 601 20.74 -2.05 4.94
CA ARG A 601 20.53 -3.40 5.50
C ARG A 601 19.50 -3.40 6.62
N ILE A 602 19.59 -2.44 7.53
CA ILE A 602 18.70 -2.40 8.69
C ILE A 602 17.29 -1.96 8.30
N LEU A 603 17.15 -1.04 7.33
CA LEU A 603 15.85 -0.60 6.82
C LEU A 603 15.00 -1.78 6.34
N GLY A 604 15.54 -2.66 5.50
CA GLY A 604 14.81 -3.84 5.03
C GLY A 604 14.38 -4.78 6.17
N THR A 605 15.15 -4.82 7.26
CA THR A 605 14.78 -5.63 8.45
C THR A 605 13.72 -4.92 9.30
N ILE A 606 13.79 -3.60 9.47
CA ILE A 606 12.74 -2.83 10.15
C ILE A 606 11.41 -2.98 9.43
N VAL A 607 11.41 -2.85 8.09
CA VAL A 607 10.19 -3.02 7.28
C VAL A 607 9.65 -4.44 7.43
N HIS A 608 10.51 -5.45 7.37
CA HIS A 608 10.14 -6.84 7.63
C HIS A 608 9.39 -7.02 8.96
N GLU A 609 10.00 -6.56 10.04
CA GLU A 609 9.44 -6.67 11.39
C GLU A 609 8.16 -5.82 11.56
N LEU A 610 8.09 -4.63 10.96
CA LEU A 610 6.88 -3.82 11.01
C LEU A 610 5.73 -4.40 10.18
N VAL A 611 5.99 -5.13 9.10
CA VAL A 611 4.93 -5.84 8.37
C VAL A 611 4.30 -6.93 9.24
N HIS A 612 5.07 -7.58 10.12
CA HIS A 612 4.51 -8.48 11.13
C HIS A 612 3.51 -7.78 12.04
N ALA A 613 3.73 -6.51 12.41
CA ALA A 613 2.80 -5.75 13.25
C ALA A 613 1.37 -5.64 12.67
N PHE A 614 1.22 -5.78 11.34
CA PHE A 614 -0.08 -5.83 10.66
C PHE A 614 -0.67 -7.25 10.60
N GLY A 615 -0.13 -8.21 11.35
CA GLY A 615 -0.63 -9.59 11.37
C GLY A 615 -0.17 -10.44 10.20
N MET A 616 0.81 -9.99 9.43
CA MET A 616 1.26 -10.69 8.23
C MET A 616 2.33 -11.74 8.56
N PRO A 617 2.32 -12.91 7.90
CA PRO A 617 3.40 -13.86 8.04
C PRO A 617 4.61 -13.45 7.20
N HIS A 618 5.76 -14.03 7.55
CA HIS A 618 6.96 -13.96 6.73
C HIS A 618 6.95 -14.99 5.59
N LYS A 619 8.05 -15.04 4.82
CA LYS A 619 8.40 -16.06 3.84
C LYS A 619 7.25 -16.39 2.86
N CYS A 620 6.74 -15.38 2.18
CA CYS A 620 5.64 -15.57 1.23
C CYS A 620 6.07 -16.24 -0.09
N GLY A 621 7.37 -16.25 -0.40
CA GLY A 621 7.89 -16.86 -1.61
C GLY A 621 7.68 -16.02 -2.88
N TYR A 622 7.46 -14.72 -2.74
CA TYR A 622 7.12 -13.82 -3.85
C TYR A 622 8.13 -12.70 -4.12
N PHE A 623 8.11 -12.18 -5.36
CA PHE A 623 8.82 -10.97 -5.76
C PHE A 623 8.13 -9.78 -5.09
N ASP A 624 8.85 -8.68 -4.90
CA ASP A 624 8.18 -7.45 -4.51
C ASP A 624 7.20 -6.98 -5.61
N PHE A 625 6.43 -5.93 -5.32
CA PHE A 625 5.44 -5.43 -6.26
C PHE A 625 6.05 -4.66 -7.45
N ARG A 626 7.34 -4.34 -7.41
CA ARG A 626 8.00 -3.43 -8.35
C ARG A 626 8.32 -4.12 -9.68
N ALA A 627 8.44 -3.31 -10.72
CA ALA A 627 8.97 -3.68 -12.03
C ALA A 627 10.24 -2.84 -12.32
N PRO A 628 11.34 -3.43 -12.81
CA PRO A 628 11.58 -4.86 -13.06
C PRO A 628 11.55 -5.70 -11.78
N ARG A 629 11.27 -7.01 -11.90
CA ARG A 629 11.32 -7.95 -10.78
C ARG A 629 12.73 -8.47 -10.58
N ASP A 630 13.55 -7.69 -9.90
CA ASP A 630 14.93 -8.05 -9.53
C ASP A 630 15.08 -8.43 -8.05
N ARG A 631 14.13 -8.01 -7.20
CA ARG A 631 14.13 -8.22 -5.75
C ARG A 631 12.93 -9.01 -5.23
N THR A 632 13.16 -9.81 -4.20
CA THR A 632 12.09 -10.52 -3.50
C THR A 632 11.40 -9.61 -2.49
N CYS A 633 10.17 -9.95 -2.11
CA CYS A 633 9.48 -9.33 -0.98
C CYS A 633 10.40 -9.25 0.24
N CYS A 634 10.37 -8.14 0.99
CA CYS A 634 11.11 -7.99 2.25
C CYS A 634 10.74 -9.06 3.29
N MET A 635 9.56 -9.67 3.16
CA MET A 635 9.12 -10.79 3.98
C MET A 635 9.86 -12.10 3.66
N ASN A 636 10.54 -12.20 2.52
CA ASN A 636 11.43 -13.32 2.19
C ASN A 636 12.84 -13.05 2.72
N TYR A 637 13.08 -13.28 4.01
CA TYR A 637 14.44 -13.28 4.56
C TYR A 637 15.10 -14.67 4.41
N ARG A 638 16.42 -14.73 4.65
CA ARG A 638 17.33 -15.88 4.49
C ARG A 638 16.78 -17.30 4.80
N PRO A 639 17.36 -18.33 4.16
CA PRO A 639 17.75 -18.42 2.76
C PRO A 639 16.53 -18.91 1.98
N ASN A 640 15.69 -17.98 1.52
CA ASN A 640 14.44 -18.33 0.86
C ASN A 640 14.44 -17.98 -0.61
N TRP A 641 13.68 -18.78 -1.33
CA TRP A 641 13.62 -18.88 -2.78
C TRP A 641 12.28 -18.33 -3.18
N MET A 642 12.21 -17.91 -4.42
CA MET A 642 10.95 -17.65 -5.07
C MET A 642 10.18 -18.95 -5.25
N LEU A 643 8.86 -18.86 -5.20
CA LEU A 643 7.95 -19.95 -5.49
C LEU A 643 7.35 -19.78 -6.89
N ASP A 644 7.28 -20.88 -7.65
CA ASP A 644 6.49 -20.93 -8.87
C ASP A 644 4.98 -21.03 -8.55
N ASP A 645 4.14 -21.04 -9.60
CA ASP A 645 2.69 -21.14 -9.47
C ASP A 645 2.24 -22.47 -8.83
N LYS A 646 3.08 -23.51 -8.89
CA LYS A 646 2.88 -24.83 -8.28
C LYS A 646 3.48 -24.94 -6.88
N ARG A 647 3.99 -23.83 -6.33
CA ARG A 647 4.66 -23.73 -5.02
C ARG A 647 5.91 -24.59 -4.92
N ASN A 648 6.67 -24.72 -6.00
CA ASN A 648 8.02 -25.27 -5.99
C ASN A 648 9.04 -24.13 -5.87
N LEU A 649 10.19 -24.43 -5.28
CA LEU A 649 11.30 -23.49 -5.18
C LEU A 649 11.89 -23.21 -6.57
N ILE A 650 12.17 -21.95 -6.87
CA ILE A 650 12.85 -21.51 -8.09
C ILE A 650 14.35 -21.38 -7.78
N PRO A 651 15.23 -22.18 -8.41
CA PRO A 651 16.68 -22.08 -8.21
C PRO A 651 17.27 -20.70 -8.53
N GLY A 652 18.37 -20.33 -7.87
CA GLY A 652 19.10 -19.08 -8.16
C GLY A 652 18.42 -17.77 -7.70
N THR A 653 17.32 -17.87 -6.94
CA THR A 653 16.59 -16.69 -6.44
C THR A 653 16.90 -16.33 -4.99
N SER A 654 17.70 -17.15 -4.31
CA SER A 654 18.14 -16.92 -2.93
C SER A 654 18.96 -15.63 -2.79
N GLY A 655 18.75 -14.91 -1.69
CA GLY A 655 19.55 -13.73 -1.31
C GLY A 655 19.18 -12.43 -2.04
N LYS A 656 18.14 -12.42 -2.87
CA LYS A 656 17.66 -11.23 -3.58
C LYS A 656 16.66 -10.37 -2.79
N THR A 657 16.73 -10.37 -1.46
CA THR A 657 15.80 -9.64 -0.60
C THR A 657 15.72 -8.15 -0.94
N GLY A 658 14.51 -7.67 -1.22
CA GLY A 658 14.17 -6.26 -1.41
C GLY A 658 13.72 -5.59 -0.11
N MET A 659 13.37 -4.31 -0.24
CA MET A 659 12.82 -3.51 0.87
C MET A 659 11.30 -3.36 0.77
N ASP A 660 10.73 -3.60 -0.40
CA ASP A 660 9.29 -3.52 -0.64
C ASP A 660 8.61 -4.87 -0.37
N VAL A 661 7.31 -4.80 -0.10
CA VAL A 661 6.44 -5.96 0.04
C VAL A 661 6.03 -6.53 -1.34
N CYS A 662 5.52 -7.76 -1.39
CA CYS A 662 4.87 -8.27 -2.60
C CYS A 662 3.46 -7.68 -2.77
N GLY A 663 2.88 -7.78 -3.97
CA GLY A 663 1.51 -7.29 -4.22
C GLY A 663 0.45 -7.94 -3.32
N ARG A 664 0.66 -9.19 -2.90
CA ARG A 664 -0.22 -9.84 -1.91
C ARG A 664 -0.11 -9.20 -0.53
N HIS A 665 1.11 -8.97 -0.03
CA HIS A 665 1.31 -8.27 1.25
C HIS A 665 0.77 -6.85 1.21
N LEU A 666 0.97 -6.12 0.10
CA LEU A 666 0.40 -4.79 -0.10
C LEU A 666 -1.13 -4.81 0.07
N LYS A 667 -1.81 -5.71 -0.64
CA LYS A 667 -3.26 -5.85 -0.57
C LYS A 667 -3.75 -6.27 0.81
N GLU A 668 -3.11 -7.28 1.41
CA GLU A 668 -3.58 -7.81 2.67
C GLU A 668 -3.29 -6.83 3.83
N VAL A 669 -2.21 -6.04 3.78
CA VAL A 669 -2.00 -4.94 4.75
C VAL A 669 -3.11 -3.89 4.65
N ARG A 670 -3.54 -3.52 3.44
CA ARG A 670 -4.66 -2.58 3.24
C ARG A 670 -5.96 -3.03 3.92
N ARG A 671 -6.24 -4.34 3.87
CA ARG A 671 -7.44 -5.00 4.42
C ARG A 671 -7.40 -5.29 5.92
N VAL A 672 -6.29 -5.03 6.61
CA VAL A 672 -6.20 -5.32 8.04
C VAL A 672 -7.08 -4.37 8.84
N HIS A 673 -7.87 -4.94 9.75
CA HIS A 673 -8.60 -4.21 10.79
C HIS A 673 -7.83 -4.29 12.11
N LEU A 674 -6.97 -3.30 12.37
CA LEU A 674 -6.09 -3.32 13.55
C LEU A 674 -6.88 -3.31 14.87
N GLU A 675 -8.06 -2.69 14.89
CA GLU A 675 -9.02 -2.67 15.99
C GLU A 675 -9.53 -4.06 16.39
N ASP A 676 -9.37 -5.07 15.53
CA ASP A 676 -9.72 -6.45 15.83
C ASP A 676 -8.58 -7.26 16.45
N ASN A 677 -7.34 -6.77 16.34
CA ASN A 677 -6.17 -7.39 16.94
C ASN A 677 -6.18 -7.23 18.47
N LYS A 678 -6.41 -8.35 19.16
CA LYS A 678 -6.53 -8.36 20.64
C LYS A 678 -5.19 -8.22 21.35
N GLY A 679 -4.07 -8.46 20.66
CA GLY A 679 -2.72 -8.26 21.19
C GLY A 679 -2.33 -6.79 21.35
N LEU A 680 -2.93 -5.90 20.57
CA LEU A 680 -2.68 -4.46 20.65
C LEU A 680 -3.25 -3.84 21.94
N ALA A 681 -4.26 -4.47 22.55
CA ALA A 681 -4.87 -4.02 23.80
C ALA A 681 -5.29 -2.53 23.82
N TRP A 682 -5.65 -2.00 22.65
CA TRP A 682 -6.16 -0.65 22.46
C TRP A 682 -7.45 -0.45 23.26
N LYS A 683 -7.50 0.64 24.03
CA LYS A 683 -8.61 0.98 24.93
C LYS A 683 -9.46 2.14 24.43
#